data_AF-A0A346PK56-F1
#
_entry.id   AF-A0A346PK56-F1
#
_cell.length_a   1.000
_cell.length_b   1.000
_cell.length_c   1.000
_cell.angle_alpha   90.00
_cell.angle_beta   90.00
_cell.angle_gamma   90.00
#
_symmetry.space_group_name_H-M   'P 1'
#
loop_
_entity.id
_entity.type
_entity.pdbx_description
1 polymer ?
#
loop_
_entity_poly.entity_id
_entity_poly.type
_entity_poly.pdbx_seq_one_letter_code
_entity_poly.pdbx_strand_id
1 'polypeptide(L)'
;MSCYETMADERRMSTVRFYGSIDDRLGVLTDFLSYLDKQNERVPQDDVVNWVISNTDSQTPNAVGDRLNFLEELELIESQDDRYTPTQTARWYLRDRDPIVLYNALRTTVKGFDTIIHGVALEPRTDEDLMEMLVDTFDECEMETPGVATRHREWLQLLGYVERRDDRTHLTPDGKELADQLEGISIVDLEPGETYNRRDLHREHGGSIQGGIAPSRDEPIVLLFSGGTGEDHGYQDEIQPDGTVIYTGEGQVGDMEMNRGNGAIRNHLEEGRELHFFTMEDEGVQYVGQYLYAGHFFEELPDSEGNLREGIRFKLSPVHIGSKPISTRKLDTGSNSTNSDLSQFTDPTVYQVPVKTGDGPIRTNFDRTITEGVPREQLNEIYDPPIDHDTLRVWGNQEDDAAEKGDYLLFADRNGRHDGEYTIVARVAHATVLDDETASKFTDAVGWGEVTDEIFPHVLFLEPLYEATLDRAAFWSTLGFKGWPNDTYSAINFDRNGSSFYDEYDSVGEFIDQITGQQLYPNPNETTPEYDSLEGALEDVRSRLTREKDESAWLKHRIGEAVIEDWSDALAGFRPADEVEPDTAAKLDQIRHVYERLESELETKADELDIGTLDAFTPAQTLFLCGVRLVQEEFDMSGPLNQPRLNSVLNGAYTTPGDRPDLPSNVDHPSAAHIENTEPTVYKFTAPPDYWLTTVEFGSVSFEEGQQDRWDNLEEGDVAFLHSRAEPSSTELPSQPSGVIGIGIIGHTFEKSDPWWLDEYHGRKEFSMIASFDRLFLTSDLTHIDTTRGITEKETTELEEELNALTGNCLPIEKANQICSTASGTEFPVQSMFGTFRTNDGNIDYDRPMALLNAMADDLTEVSPINPHQPLQSTLPTDILDGLHFEDDLGEKILEQISTALRSGKHILLTGPPGTGKTEIAERVCEHLAESHPYLYSGFEMTTATADWSTFDTVGGYMPSESIEDDNLSFKPGIVLNRLKNSQTDTQANDLIVIDELNRADIDKAFGQLFTLLSGQSVQLPYTVDGQEVELTTYKDLEGTPATNQYVVPNSWRIFATMNAYDKTSLYEMSYAFMRRFAFVRVPAPTLPEATDTDDPVEDIIFNYADAWDLEITRREAGAVGRVWRKANTAVDERAIGPAIIEDVLRYVSQHPEEDLKYHLTQAVISYIFPQLEGVPKRKTIVRELAAVPDIETRLLEDAAREMLQVPLTTNE
;
A
#
# COMPACT_ATOMS: atom_id res chain seq x y z
N MET A 1 23.51 22.34 -15.55
CA MET A 1 24.73 21.66 -15.08
C MET A 1 24.33 20.67 -14.01
N SER A 2 24.55 19.41 -14.37
CA SER A 2 24.14 18.17 -13.75
C SER A 2 24.81 17.96 -12.38
N CYS A 3 24.05 17.44 -11.41
CA CYS A 3 24.61 16.60 -10.36
C CYS A 3 23.88 15.25 -10.42
N TYR A 4 24.63 14.26 -10.87
CA TYR A 4 24.42 12.83 -10.69
C TYR A 4 24.08 12.52 -9.22
N GLU A 5 23.00 11.78 -9.00
CA GLU A 5 22.76 11.00 -7.78
C GLU A 5 22.87 9.51 -8.11
N THR A 6 23.58 8.81 -7.24
CA THR A 6 24.05 7.43 -7.39
C THR A 6 22.88 6.45 -7.25
N MET A 7 22.63 5.63 -8.27
CA MET A 7 21.65 4.54 -8.26
C MET A 7 22.03 3.45 -7.25
N ALA A 8 21.04 2.88 -6.56
CA ALA A 8 21.22 1.64 -5.81
C ALA A 8 21.42 0.47 -6.78
N ASP A 9 22.34 -0.42 -6.45
CA ASP A 9 22.79 -1.52 -7.31
C ASP A 9 21.89 -2.75 -7.15
N GLU A 10 20.98 -2.99 -8.11
CA GLU A 10 19.99 -4.09 -8.10
C GLU A 10 20.55 -5.48 -8.49
N ARG A 11 21.86 -5.60 -8.74
CA ARG A 11 22.49 -6.86 -9.16
C ARG A 11 22.46 -7.92 -8.05
N ARG A 12 22.29 -9.20 -8.42
CA ARG A 12 22.37 -10.33 -7.47
C ARG A 12 23.80 -10.56 -6.98
N MET A 13 23.98 -11.21 -5.83
CA MET A 13 25.31 -11.44 -5.24
C MET A 13 25.89 -12.84 -5.53
N SER A 14 25.10 -13.80 -6.00
CA SER A 14 25.57 -15.18 -6.21
C SER A 14 25.53 -15.59 -7.69
N THR A 15 26.52 -16.37 -8.13
CA THR A 15 26.53 -16.97 -9.49
C THR A 15 26.17 -18.45 -9.46
N VAL A 16 25.71 -18.96 -10.61
CA VAL A 16 25.46 -20.39 -10.85
C VAL A 16 26.58 -20.98 -11.73
N ARG A 17 27.01 -22.21 -11.42
CA ARG A 17 27.96 -22.95 -12.27
C ARG A 17 27.22 -23.59 -13.44
N PHE A 18 27.65 -23.29 -14.67
CA PHE A 18 27.24 -24.08 -15.83
C PHE A 18 27.93 -25.47 -15.85
N TYR A 19 27.48 -26.35 -16.73
CA TYR A 19 27.93 -27.76 -16.75
C TYR A 19 29.38 -27.93 -17.22
N GLY A 20 30.10 -28.87 -16.61
CA GLY A 20 31.48 -29.23 -16.96
C GLY A 20 32.52 -28.83 -15.92
N SER A 21 33.73 -29.36 -16.11
CA SER A 21 34.94 -28.99 -15.35
C SER A 21 35.32 -27.53 -15.64
N ILE A 22 36.17 -26.91 -14.81
CA ILE A 22 36.68 -25.55 -15.08
C ILE A 22 37.40 -25.47 -16.44
N ASP A 23 37.96 -26.58 -16.94
CA ASP A 23 38.67 -26.57 -18.22
C ASP A 23 37.74 -26.73 -19.44
N ASP A 24 36.56 -27.33 -19.25
CA ASP A 24 35.64 -27.68 -20.36
C ASP A 24 34.32 -26.88 -20.35
N ARG A 25 33.95 -26.24 -19.24
CA ARG A 25 32.64 -25.57 -19.04
C ARG A 25 32.34 -24.48 -20.06
N LEU A 26 33.34 -23.69 -20.45
CA LEU A 26 33.16 -22.64 -21.46
C LEU A 26 32.88 -23.23 -22.86
N GLY A 27 33.49 -24.37 -23.17
CA GLY A 27 33.22 -25.13 -24.39
C GLY A 27 31.78 -25.65 -24.44
N VAL A 28 31.30 -26.20 -23.31
CA VAL A 28 29.92 -26.68 -23.18
C VAL A 28 28.90 -25.55 -23.36
N LEU A 29 29.14 -24.38 -22.73
CA LEU A 29 28.30 -23.19 -22.91
C LEU A 29 28.30 -22.71 -24.37
N THR A 30 29.47 -22.69 -25.00
CA THR A 30 29.62 -22.34 -26.42
C THR A 30 28.84 -23.26 -27.34
N ASP A 31 28.93 -24.57 -27.12
CA ASP A 31 28.23 -25.57 -27.92
C ASP A 31 26.72 -25.48 -27.73
N PHE A 32 26.28 -25.15 -26.50
CA PHE A 32 24.87 -24.93 -26.18
C PHE A 32 24.28 -23.74 -26.94
N LEU A 33 24.91 -22.58 -26.82
CA LEU A 33 24.48 -21.37 -27.52
C LEU A 33 24.52 -21.57 -29.04
N SER A 34 25.53 -22.30 -29.55
CA SER A 34 25.64 -22.62 -30.98
C SER A 34 24.57 -23.62 -31.46
N TYR A 35 24.07 -24.47 -30.57
CA TYR A 35 22.96 -25.37 -30.87
C TYR A 35 21.65 -24.59 -31.03
N LEU A 36 21.39 -23.64 -30.13
CA LEU A 36 20.21 -22.76 -30.22
C LEU A 36 20.28 -21.86 -31.46
N ASP A 37 21.45 -21.28 -31.78
CA ASP A 37 21.61 -20.35 -32.91
C ASP A 37 21.45 -21.02 -34.29
N LYS A 38 21.68 -22.34 -34.38
CA LYS A 38 21.54 -23.10 -35.64
C LYS A 38 20.10 -23.44 -35.99
N GLN A 39 19.16 -23.29 -35.05
CA GLN A 39 17.76 -23.56 -35.32
C GLN A 39 17.12 -22.31 -35.95
N ASN A 40 16.45 -22.48 -37.09
CA ASN A 40 15.74 -21.37 -37.77
C ASN A 40 14.51 -20.86 -36.98
N GLU A 41 14.11 -21.57 -35.93
CA GLU A 41 12.96 -21.29 -35.08
C GLU A 41 13.34 -21.56 -33.60
N ARG A 42 12.61 -20.96 -32.65
CA ARG A 42 12.82 -21.14 -31.21
C ARG A 42 12.76 -22.63 -30.82
N VAL A 43 13.67 -23.08 -29.95
CA VAL A 43 13.84 -24.49 -29.58
C VAL A 43 12.96 -24.83 -28.38
N PRO A 44 12.05 -25.82 -28.47
CA PRO A 44 11.23 -26.23 -27.33
C PRO A 44 12.05 -26.62 -26.10
N GLN A 45 11.54 -26.33 -24.91
CA GLN A 45 12.19 -26.60 -23.63
C GLN A 45 12.61 -28.07 -23.49
N ASP A 46 11.76 -29.01 -23.90
CA ASP A 46 12.09 -30.44 -23.89
C ASP A 46 13.33 -30.76 -24.73
N ASP A 47 13.49 -30.12 -25.90
CA ASP A 47 14.64 -30.32 -26.78
C ASP A 47 15.91 -29.67 -26.21
N VAL A 48 15.76 -28.52 -25.54
CA VAL A 48 16.84 -27.84 -24.80
C VAL A 48 17.34 -28.71 -23.65
N VAL A 49 16.42 -29.21 -22.82
CA VAL A 49 16.72 -30.08 -21.68
C VAL A 49 17.35 -31.39 -22.17
N ASN A 50 16.81 -32.00 -23.22
CA ASN A 50 17.37 -33.21 -23.83
C ASN A 50 18.77 -32.97 -24.40
N TRP A 51 19.02 -31.81 -25.01
CA TRP A 51 20.34 -31.44 -25.50
C TRP A 51 21.34 -31.32 -24.34
N VAL A 52 20.96 -30.64 -23.25
CA VAL A 52 21.82 -30.47 -22.07
C VAL A 52 22.13 -31.82 -21.43
N ILE A 53 21.12 -32.68 -21.24
CA ILE A 53 21.31 -34.03 -20.68
C ILE A 53 22.20 -34.91 -21.58
N SER A 54 22.07 -34.78 -22.90
CA SER A 54 22.83 -35.63 -23.85
C SER A 54 24.28 -35.20 -24.06
N ASN A 55 24.62 -33.95 -23.74
CA ASN A 55 25.95 -33.36 -23.98
C ASN A 55 26.69 -32.99 -22.69
N THR A 56 26.11 -33.28 -21.51
CA THR A 56 26.70 -33.00 -20.20
C THR A 56 26.47 -34.16 -19.22
N ASP A 57 27.16 -34.17 -18.07
CA ASP A 57 27.02 -35.22 -17.04
C ASP A 57 25.74 -35.09 -16.16
N SER A 58 24.73 -34.35 -16.61
CA SER A 58 23.51 -34.06 -15.82
C SER A 58 22.56 -35.27 -15.72
N GLN A 59 21.95 -35.49 -14.54
CA GLN A 59 21.11 -36.68 -14.26
C GLN A 59 19.61 -36.40 -14.04
N THR A 60 19.17 -35.13 -13.91
CA THR A 60 17.75 -34.79 -13.59
C THR A 60 17.27 -33.49 -14.27
N PRO A 61 16.03 -33.44 -14.81
CA PRO A 61 15.47 -32.27 -15.49
C PRO A 61 15.43 -30.97 -14.66
N ASN A 62 15.09 -31.03 -13.36
CA ASN A 62 14.97 -29.83 -12.51
C ASN A 62 16.30 -29.06 -12.36
N ALA A 63 17.44 -29.76 -12.33
CA ALA A 63 18.76 -29.13 -12.26
C ALA A 63 19.13 -28.34 -13.53
N VAL A 64 18.44 -28.57 -14.65
CA VAL A 64 18.65 -27.82 -15.90
C VAL A 64 17.95 -26.45 -15.83
N GLY A 65 16.80 -26.35 -15.14
CA GLY A 65 16.01 -25.12 -15.02
C GLY A 65 16.79 -23.94 -14.43
N ASP A 66 17.34 -24.08 -13.22
CA ASP A 66 18.08 -22.99 -12.54
C ASP A 66 19.24 -22.43 -13.36
N ARG A 67 19.86 -23.28 -14.18
CA ARG A 67 20.98 -22.89 -15.06
C ARG A 67 20.51 -22.21 -16.33
N LEU A 68 19.32 -22.53 -16.82
CA LEU A 68 18.70 -21.81 -17.94
C LEU A 68 18.24 -20.43 -17.49
N ASN A 69 17.57 -20.34 -16.33
CA ASN A 69 17.16 -19.06 -15.75
C ASN A 69 18.36 -18.13 -15.54
N PHE A 70 19.48 -18.64 -15.00
CA PHE A 70 20.69 -17.83 -14.86
C PHE A 70 21.29 -17.39 -16.21
N LEU A 71 21.14 -18.16 -17.29
CA LEU A 71 21.55 -17.73 -18.63
C LEU A 71 20.57 -16.72 -19.26
N GLU A 72 19.29 -16.72 -18.86
CA GLU A 72 18.31 -15.70 -19.23
C GLU A 72 18.57 -14.38 -18.50
N GLU A 73 18.88 -14.44 -17.20
CA GLU A 73 19.32 -13.28 -16.41
C GLU A 73 20.57 -12.64 -16.99
N LEU A 74 21.54 -13.43 -17.47
CA LEU A 74 22.73 -12.94 -18.17
C LEU A 74 22.45 -12.42 -19.59
N GLU A 75 21.19 -12.40 -20.01
CA GLU A 75 20.74 -12.08 -21.37
C GLU A 75 21.49 -12.89 -22.44
N LEU A 76 21.81 -14.17 -22.20
CA LEU A 76 22.44 -15.04 -23.20
C LEU A 76 21.40 -15.87 -23.96
N ILE A 77 20.28 -16.18 -23.34
CA ILE A 77 19.14 -16.84 -23.97
C ILE A 77 17.85 -16.11 -23.58
N GLU A 78 16.79 -16.28 -24.35
CA GLU A 78 15.44 -15.79 -24.02
C GLU A 78 14.43 -16.91 -24.26
N SER A 79 13.37 -16.98 -23.45
CA SER A 79 12.25 -17.90 -23.62
C SER A 79 10.94 -17.18 -23.98
N GLN A 80 10.12 -17.83 -24.78
CA GLN A 80 8.71 -17.46 -25.03
C GLN A 80 7.94 -18.74 -25.31
N ASP A 81 6.81 -18.94 -24.63
CA ASP A 81 5.95 -20.13 -24.77
C ASP A 81 6.70 -21.46 -24.61
N ASP A 82 7.59 -21.56 -23.60
CA ASP A 82 8.48 -22.72 -23.37
C ASP A 82 9.42 -23.03 -24.56
N ARG A 83 9.86 -22.01 -25.30
CA ARG A 83 10.83 -22.15 -26.39
C ARG A 83 11.96 -21.12 -26.28
N TYR A 84 13.20 -21.60 -26.40
CA TYR A 84 14.42 -20.82 -26.21
C TYR A 84 15.09 -20.42 -27.52
N THR A 85 15.69 -19.23 -27.56
CA THR A 85 16.56 -18.75 -28.65
C THR A 85 17.75 -17.98 -28.05
N PRO A 86 18.92 -17.93 -28.70
CA PRO A 86 20.00 -17.07 -28.19
C PRO A 86 19.65 -15.61 -28.47
N THR A 87 19.99 -14.76 -27.50
CA THR A 87 19.87 -13.31 -27.62
C THR A 87 20.97 -12.75 -28.53
N GLN A 88 20.94 -11.43 -28.75
CA GLN A 88 21.98 -10.75 -29.50
C GLN A 88 23.36 -10.78 -28.79
N THR A 89 23.38 -10.74 -27.45
CA THR A 89 24.60 -10.84 -26.61
C THR A 89 25.27 -12.21 -26.79
N ALA A 90 24.50 -13.30 -26.75
CA ALA A 90 25.04 -14.63 -27.05
C ALA A 90 25.55 -14.74 -28.49
N ARG A 91 24.86 -14.17 -29.48
CA ARG A 91 25.33 -14.18 -30.87
C ARG A 91 26.63 -13.41 -31.06
N TRP A 92 26.84 -12.32 -30.33
CA TRP A 92 28.12 -11.60 -30.33
C TRP A 92 29.25 -12.43 -29.72
N TYR A 93 29.00 -13.07 -28.58
CA TYR A 93 29.95 -14.02 -28.01
C TYR A 93 30.25 -15.18 -28.99
N LEU A 94 29.23 -15.75 -29.64
CA LEU A 94 29.40 -16.84 -30.60
C LEU A 94 30.24 -16.44 -31.83
N ARG A 95 30.14 -15.17 -32.25
CA ARG A 95 30.83 -14.63 -33.42
C ARG A 95 32.33 -14.45 -33.18
N ASP A 96 32.68 -13.75 -32.10
CA ASP A 96 34.04 -13.27 -31.88
C ASP A 96 34.78 -14.07 -30.80
N ARG A 97 34.05 -14.90 -30.01
CA ARG A 97 34.58 -15.69 -28.88
C ARG A 97 35.31 -14.86 -27.84
N ASP A 98 34.97 -13.58 -27.78
CA ASP A 98 35.62 -12.63 -26.91
C ASP A 98 35.14 -12.81 -25.45
N PRO A 99 36.04 -13.12 -24.50
CA PRO A 99 35.71 -13.25 -23.09
C PRO A 99 35.09 -11.99 -22.48
N ILE A 100 35.35 -10.80 -23.05
CA ILE A 100 34.83 -9.54 -22.51
C ILE A 100 33.30 -9.46 -22.62
N VAL A 101 32.70 -10.12 -23.61
CA VAL A 101 31.24 -10.13 -23.79
C VAL A 101 30.56 -10.85 -22.63
N LEU A 102 31.13 -11.99 -22.21
CA LEU A 102 30.63 -12.74 -21.06
C LEU A 102 31.00 -12.06 -19.73
N TYR A 103 32.18 -11.44 -19.64
CA TYR A 103 32.56 -10.62 -18.49
C TYR A 103 31.55 -9.49 -18.25
N ASN A 104 31.18 -8.77 -19.31
CA ASN A 104 30.21 -7.68 -19.22
C ASN A 104 28.83 -8.18 -18.80
N ALA A 105 28.34 -9.28 -19.38
CA ALA A 105 27.07 -9.88 -18.95
C ALA A 105 27.10 -10.29 -17.47
N LEU A 106 28.20 -10.89 -17.01
CA LEU A 106 28.38 -11.28 -15.61
C LEU A 106 28.43 -10.07 -14.67
N ARG A 107 29.20 -9.04 -15.02
CA ARG A 107 29.36 -7.86 -14.18
C ARG A 107 28.10 -7.00 -14.17
N THR A 108 27.29 -6.95 -15.22
CA THR A 108 26.03 -6.18 -15.23
C THR A 108 24.89 -6.88 -14.50
N THR A 109 25.03 -8.18 -14.24
CA THR A 109 23.99 -9.01 -13.61
C THR A 109 24.34 -9.37 -12.17
N VAL A 110 25.64 -9.53 -11.87
CA VAL A 110 26.12 -10.04 -10.57
C VAL A 110 27.19 -9.13 -9.95
N LYS A 111 26.99 -8.78 -8.67
CA LYS A 111 27.90 -7.97 -7.86
C LYS A 111 29.25 -8.65 -7.65
N GLY A 112 30.31 -7.86 -7.50
CA GLY A 112 31.59 -8.33 -6.96
C GLY A 112 32.65 -8.85 -7.94
N PHE A 113 32.35 -9.03 -9.23
CA PHE A 113 33.37 -9.40 -10.22
C PHE A 113 34.49 -8.36 -10.35
N ASP A 114 34.14 -7.07 -10.42
CA ASP A 114 35.10 -5.97 -10.47
C ASP A 114 35.90 -5.86 -9.15
N THR A 115 35.22 -6.03 -8.00
CA THR A 115 35.83 -6.03 -6.66
C THR A 115 36.90 -7.12 -6.51
N ILE A 116 36.64 -8.33 -7.00
CA ILE A 116 37.60 -9.44 -6.98
C ILE A 116 38.80 -9.13 -7.89
N ILE A 117 38.57 -8.64 -9.11
CA ILE A 117 39.65 -8.30 -10.04
C ILE A 117 40.57 -7.23 -9.43
N HIS A 118 40.03 -6.17 -8.85
CA HIS A 118 40.81 -5.14 -8.13
C HIS A 118 41.53 -5.70 -6.90
N GLY A 119 40.83 -6.48 -6.08
CA GLY A 119 41.41 -7.05 -4.87
C GLY A 119 42.58 -8.00 -5.12
N VAL A 120 42.51 -8.76 -6.24
CA VAL A 120 43.58 -9.66 -6.71
C VAL A 120 44.70 -8.91 -7.43
N ALA A 121 44.41 -7.76 -8.06
CA ALA A 121 45.41 -6.88 -8.66
C ALA A 121 46.40 -6.36 -7.61
N LEU A 122 45.91 -6.00 -6.43
CA LEU A 122 46.71 -5.51 -5.31
C LEU A 122 47.65 -6.58 -4.75
N GLU A 123 47.11 -7.76 -4.47
CA GLU A 123 47.89 -8.93 -4.08
C GLU A 123 47.11 -10.23 -4.33
N PRO A 124 47.78 -11.37 -4.53
CA PRO A 124 47.10 -12.65 -4.69
C PRO A 124 46.24 -12.99 -3.45
N ARG A 125 45.01 -13.46 -3.64
CA ARG A 125 44.01 -13.70 -2.57
C ARG A 125 43.56 -15.15 -2.46
N THR A 126 43.32 -15.66 -1.26
CA THR A 126 42.62 -16.94 -1.02
C THR A 126 41.11 -16.79 -1.27
N ASP A 127 40.35 -17.88 -1.37
CA ASP A 127 38.89 -17.74 -1.55
C ASP A 127 38.23 -17.12 -0.29
N GLU A 128 38.80 -17.33 0.90
CA GLU A 128 38.41 -16.66 2.14
C GLU A 128 38.71 -15.16 2.08
N ASP A 129 39.89 -14.76 1.63
CA ASP A 129 40.20 -13.33 1.44
C ASP A 129 39.24 -12.69 0.39
N LEU A 130 38.87 -13.43 -0.65
CA LEU A 130 37.90 -12.96 -1.65
C LEU A 130 36.50 -12.79 -1.05
N MET A 131 36.07 -13.71 -0.19
CA MET A 131 34.81 -13.62 0.52
C MET A 131 34.77 -12.42 1.46
N GLU A 132 35.81 -12.25 2.31
CA GLU A 132 35.92 -11.08 3.20
C GLU A 132 35.84 -9.77 2.41
N MET A 133 36.52 -9.67 1.26
CA MET A 133 36.43 -8.47 0.42
C MET A 133 35.03 -8.21 -0.15
N LEU A 134 34.27 -9.25 -0.51
CA LEU A 134 32.91 -9.08 -1.01
C LEU A 134 31.97 -8.63 0.11
N VAL A 135 32.07 -9.25 1.29
CA VAL A 135 31.31 -8.89 2.50
C VAL A 135 31.63 -7.45 2.93
N ASP A 136 32.91 -7.05 2.91
CA ASP A 136 33.35 -5.69 3.27
C ASP A 136 32.92 -4.62 2.24
N THR A 137 32.71 -5.00 0.99
CA THR A 137 32.38 -4.05 -0.09
C THR A 137 30.87 -3.90 -0.30
N PHE A 138 30.11 -4.95 -0.03
CA PHE A 138 28.67 -4.97 -0.21
C PHE A 138 28.01 -5.29 1.15
N ASP A 139 27.60 -4.24 1.87
CA ASP A 139 27.08 -4.31 3.25
C ASP A 139 25.85 -5.24 3.42
N GLU A 140 25.16 -5.54 2.32
CA GLU A 140 23.99 -6.43 2.20
C GLU A 140 24.39 -7.92 2.08
N CYS A 141 25.70 -8.22 2.03
CA CYS A 141 26.20 -9.55 1.77
C CYS A 141 26.74 -10.21 3.03
N GLU A 142 26.00 -11.17 3.59
CA GLU A 142 26.48 -12.05 4.65
C GLU A 142 26.93 -13.40 4.07
N MET A 143 28.21 -13.76 4.25
CA MET A 143 28.77 -15.03 3.78
C MET A 143 29.65 -15.66 4.87
N GLU A 144 29.28 -16.85 5.33
CA GLU A 144 30.06 -17.61 6.31
C GLU A 144 31.10 -18.55 5.68
N THR A 145 30.89 -18.92 4.41
CA THR A 145 31.79 -19.82 3.67
C THR A 145 32.16 -19.23 2.31
N PRO A 146 33.39 -19.48 1.81
CA PRO A 146 33.86 -18.86 0.58
C PRO A 146 33.18 -19.41 -0.69
N GLY A 147 32.10 -20.17 -0.57
CA GLY A 147 31.43 -20.85 -1.67
C GLY A 147 30.95 -19.91 -2.78
N VAL A 148 30.44 -18.73 -2.45
CA VAL A 148 29.99 -17.74 -3.44
C VAL A 148 31.18 -17.05 -4.10
N ALA A 149 32.17 -16.59 -3.31
CA ALA A 149 33.42 -16.02 -3.83
C ALA A 149 34.16 -17.00 -4.75
N THR A 150 34.14 -18.29 -4.40
CA THR A 150 34.71 -19.38 -5.21
C THR A 150 34.06 -19.43 -6.59
N ARG A 151 32.73 -19.31 -6.70
CA ARG A 151 32.04 -19.35 -8.00
C ARG A 151 32.35 -18.14 -8.87
N HIS A 152 32.49 -16.95 -8.27
CA HIS A 152 32.94 -15.74 -8.99
C HIS A 152 34.35 -15.94 -9.56
N ARG A 153 35.28 -16.42 -8.72
CA ARG A 153 36.64 -16.75 -9.16
C ARG A 153 36.62 -17.79 -10.28
N GLU A 154 35.78 -18.83 -10.22
CA GLU A 154 35.70 -19.83 -11.32
C GLU A 154 35.30 -19.21 -12.65
N TRP A 155 34.32 -18.30 -12.64
CA TRP A 155 33.92 -17.58 -13.85
C TRP A 155 35.06 -16.71 -14.39
N LEU A 156 35.77 -15.98 -13.53
CA LEU A 156 36.96 -15.21 -13.94
C LEU A 156 38.08 -16.12 -14.48
N GLN A 157 38.23 -17.32 -13.91
CA GLN A 157 39.23 -18.28 -14.35
C GLN A 157 38.87 -18.89 -15.71
N LEU A 158 37.57 -19.16 -15.93
CA LEU A 158 37.03 -19.62 -17.21
C LEU A 158 37.25 -18.60 -18.33
N LEU A 159 37.08 -17.32 -18.02
CA LEU A 159 37.31 -16.21 -18.96
C LEU A 159 38.80 -15.91 -19.16
N GLY A 160 39.68 -16.54 -18.38
CA GLY A 160 41.13 -16.40 -18.51
C GLY A 160 41.71 -15.17 -17.80
N TYR A 161 40.95 -14.46 -16.97
CA TYR A 161 41.41 -13.28 -16.24
C TYR A 161 42.14 -13.62 -14.93
N VAL A 162 41.86 -14.78 -14.33
CA VAL A 162 42.55 -15.22 -13.12
C VAL A 162 43.06 -16.66 -13.24
N GLU A 163 44.10 -16.98 -12.48
CA GLU A 163 44.65 -18.33 -12.35
C GLU A 163 44.91 -18.67 -10.88
N ARG A 164 44.70 -19.93 -10.50
CA ARG A 164 44.97 -20.40 -9.13
C ARG A 164 46.38 -21.00 -9.03
N ARG A 165 47.19 -20.52 -8.08
CA ARG A 165 48.53 -21.06 -7.76
C ARG A 165 48.71 -21.07 -6.24
N ASP A 166 49.17 -22.20 -5.70
CA ASP A 166 49.46 -22.35 -4.25
C ASP A 166 48.30 -21.89 -3.34
N ASP A 167 47.07 -22.24 -3.73
CA ASP A 167 45.83 -21.89 -3.03
C ASP A 167 45.46 -20.39 -3.01
N ARG A 168 46.12 -19.59 -3.85
CA ARG A 168 45.80 -18.18 -4.07
C ARG A 168 45.44 -17.92 -5.53
N THR A 169 44.56 -16.97 -5.73
CA THR A 169 44.13 -16.46 -7.02
C THR A 169 45.09 -15.34 -7.44
N HIS A 170 45.56 -15.39 -8.67
CA HIS A 170 46.45 -14.41 -9.29
C HIS A 170 45.81 -13.89 -10.59
N LEU A 171 46.02 -12.62 -10.93
CA LEU A 171 45.66 -12.12 -12.25
C LEU A 171 46.59 -12.69 -13.32
N THR A 172 46.00 -13.13 -14.44
CA THR A 172 46.73 -13.42 -15.69
C THR A 172 47.14 -12.11 -16.38
N PRO A 173 47.93 -12.14 -17.48
CA PRO A 173 48.23 -10.93 -18.24
C PRO A 173 46.96 -10.19 -18.70
N ASP A 174 45.98 -10.92 -19.22
CA ASP A 174 44.72 -10.36 -19.71
C ASP A 174 43.85 -9.83 -18.54
N GLY A 175 43.90 -10.49 -17.38
CA GLY A 175 43.23 -10.00 -16.17
C GLY A 175 43.88 -8.76 -15.58
N LYS A 176 45.19 -8.57 -15.76
CA LYS A 176 45.87 -7.32 -15.39
C LYS A 176 45.50 -6.18 -16.31
N GLU A 177 45.44 -6.43 -17.61
CA GLU A 177 44.98 -5.43 -18.58
C GLU A 177 43.53 -5.02 -18.29
N LEU A 178 42.66 -5.98 -17.94
CA LEU A 178 41.30 -5.70 -17.49
C LEU A 178 41.27 -4.90 -16.17
N ALA A 179 42.09 -5.26 -15.18
CA ALA A 179 42.19 -4.53 -13.92
C ALA A 179 42.69 -3.10 -14.11
N ASP A 180 43.67 -2.90 -14.99
CA ASP A 180 44.20 -1.58 -15.35
C ASP A 180 43.14 -0.73 -16.09
N GLN A 181 42.24 -1.36 -16.86
CA GLN A 181 41.10 -0.70 -17.50
C GLN A 181 39.97 -0.35 -16.52
N LEU A 182 39.87 -1.04 -15.38
CA LEU A 182 38.86 -0.84 -14.34
C LEU A 182 39.34 0.09 -13.20
N GLU A 183 40.65 0.14 -12.90
CA GLU A 183 41.25 1.10 -11.96
C GLU A 183 41.35 2.49 -12.61
N GLY A 184 40.35 3.34 -12.39
CA GLY A 184 40.33 4.74 -12.80
C GLY A 184 41.41 5.60 -12.11
N ILE A 185 42.67 5.48 -12.56
CA ILE A 185 43.54 6.64 -12.74
C ILE A 185 43.55 6.88 -14.25
N SER A 186 42.67 7.77 -14.71
CA SER A 186 42.76 8.24 -16.09
C SER A 186 44.19 8.74 -16.33
N ILE A 187 44.78 8.34 -17.45
CA ILE A 187 46.12 8.81 -17.84
C ILE A 187 46.16 10.33 -18.14
N VAL A 188 44.99 10.97 -18.22
CA VAL A 188 44.81 12.40 -18.37
C VAL A 188 44.16 13.01 -17.12
N ASP A 189 44.72 14.12 -16.64
CA ASP A 189 44.28 14.82 -15.43
C ASP A 189 43.08 15.73 -15.74
N LEU A 190 41.92 15.11 -15.93
CA LEU A 190 40.66 15.77 -16.26
C LEU A 190 39.61 15.52 -15.18
N GLU A 191 39.02 16.60 -14.66
CA GLU A 191 38.04 16.55 -13.57
C GLU A 191 36.61 16.66 -14.12
N PRO A 192 35.71 15.68 -13.84
CA PRO A 192 34.32 15.75 -14.27
C PRO A 192 33.63 17.04 -13.83
N GLY A 193 32.94 17.70 -14.75
CA GLY A 193 32.27 18.99 -14.53
C GLY A 193 33.15 20.22 -14.79
N GLU A 194 34.47 20.08 -14.92
CA GLU A 194 35.34 21.22 -15.28
C GLU A 194 35.25 21.57 -16.77
N THR A 195 35.42 22.86 -17.08
CA THR A 195 35.36 23.38 -18.46
C THR A 195 36.75 23.69 -18.99
N TYR A 196 37.10 23.08 -20.12
CA TYR A 196 38.42 23.15 -20.73
C TYR A 196 38.38 23.89 -22.07
N ASN A 197 39.50 24.51 -22.44
CA ASN A 197 39.65 25.04 -23.78
C ASN A 197 39.99 23.92 -24.77
N ARG A 198 39.10 23.66 -25.75
CA ARG A 198 39.29 22.59 -26.73
C ARG A 198 40.60 22.67 -27.53
N ARG A 199 41.14 23.87 -27.80
CA ARG A 199 42.43 24.00 -28.50
C ARG A 199 43.63 23.68 -27.63
N ASP A 200 43.50 23.83 -26.32
CA ASP A 200 44.56 23.50 -25.38
C ASP A 200 44.55 22.00 -25.08
N LEU A 201 43.36 21.38 -24.93
CA LEU A 201 43.21 19.92 -24.83
C LEU A 201 43.89 19.18 -25.99
N HIS A 202 43.63 19.60 -27.24
CA HIS A 202 44.29 18.96 -28.39
C HIS A 202 45.77 19.33 -28.56
N ARG A 203 46.24 20.42 -27.94
CA ARG A 203 47.66 20.77 -27.92
C ARG A 203 48.42 19.89 -26.92
N GLU A 204 47.77 19.55 -25.82
CA GLU A 204 48.33 18.77 -24.72
C GLU A 204 48.24 17.27 -25.00
N HIS A 205 47.05 16.77 -25.33
CA HIS A 205 46.76 15.35 -25.44
C HIS A 205 46.63 14.83 -26.89
N GLY A 206 46.79 15.71 -27.89
CA GLY A 206 46.73 15.34 -29.31
C GLY A 206 45.30 15.16 -29.87
N GLY A 207 45.19 14.52 -31.04
CA GLY A 207 43.90 14.33 -31.73
C GLY A 207 43.49 15.49 -32.66
N SER A 208 42.41 15.28 -33.42
CA SER A 208 41.93 16.26 -34.42
C SER A 208 41.00 17.30 -33.79
N ILE A 209 41.33 18.58 -33.89
CA ILE A 209 40.50 19.71 -33.38
C ILE A 209 39.15 19.82 -34.12
N GLN A 210 39.05 19.28 -35.34
CA GLN A 210 37.90 19.48 -36.21
C GLN A 210 36.84 18.37 -36.12
N GLY A 211 37.16 17.22 -35.51
CA GLY A 211 36.26 16.06 -35.45
C GLY A 211 35.56 15.93 -34.11
N GLY A 212 34.31 15.44 -34.12
CA GLY A 212 33.58 15.04 -32.90
C GLY A 212 34.20 13.83 -32.23
N ILE A 213 34.75 12.90 -33.03
CA ILE A 213 35.55 11.76 -32.57
C ILE A 213 37.02 12.04 -32.88
N ALA A 214 37.84 12.16 -31.84
CA ALA A 214 39.24 12.54 -31.97
C ALA A 214 40.16 11.52 -31.27
N PRO A 215 40.50 10.41 -31.94
CA PRO A 215 41.50 9.49 -31.43
C PRO A 215 42.87 10.17 -31.40
N SER A 216 43.55 10.13 -30.24
CA SER A 216 44.89 10.68 -30.10
C SER A 216 45.94 9.77 -30.72
N ARG A 217 47.06 10.38 -31.13
CA ARG A 217 48.28 9.70 -31.59
C ARG A 217 49.41 9.79 -30.57
N ASP A 218 49.26 10.69 -29.61
CA ASP A 218 50.29 11.03 -28.64
C ASP A 218 50.01 10.33 -27.30
N GLU A 219 48.73 10.08 -26.99
CA GLU A 219 48.26 9.37 -25.80
C GLU A 219 47.21 8.30 -26.20
N PRO A 220 47.11 7.18 -25.48
CA PRO A 220 46.13 6.14 -25.77
C PRO A 220 44.74 6.54 -25.26
N ILE A 221 44.19 7.61 -25.86
CA ILE A 221 42.86 8.12 -25.56
C ILE A 221 42.08 8.43 -26.84
N VAL A 222 40.76 8.49 -26.72
CA VAL A 222 39.82 9.00 -27.72
C VAL A 222 38.95 10.05 -27.05
N LEU A 223 39.01 11.28 -27.58
CA LEU A 223 38.18 12.39 -27.10
C LEU A 223 36.89 12.44 -27.93
N LEU A 224 35.75 12.43 -27.25
CA LEU A 224 34.40 12.46 -27.84
C LEU A 224 33.73 13.77 -27.47
N PHE A 225 33.27 14.52 -28.48
CA PHE A 225 32.64 15.82 -28.29
C PHE A 225 31.21 15.78 -28.81
N SER A 226 30.27 16.16 -27.96
CA SER A 226 28.86 16.32 -28.28
C SER A 226 28.45 17.80 -28.24
N GLY A 227 27.55 18.19 -29.15
CA GLY A 227 27.07 19.57 -29.32
C GLY A 227 27.81 20.40 -30.38
N GLY A 228 27.30 21.60 -30.68
CA GLY A 228 27.80 22.49 -31.73
C GLY A 228 27.04 22.36 -33.07
N THR A 229 27.72 22.49 -34.21
CA THR A 229 27.10 22.38 -35.56
C THR A 229 26.78 20.93 -35.98
N GLY A 230 26.74 19.99 -35.04
CA GLY A 230 26.51 18.56 -35.31
C GLY A 230 25.05 18.23 -35.65
N GLU A 231 24.11 18.95 -35.02
CA GLU A 231 22.67 18.84 -35.31
C GLU A 231 22.36 19.24 -36.77
N ASP A 232 23.11 20.21 -37.33
CA ASP A 232 23.01 20.61 -38.74
C ASP A 232 23.40 19.48 -39.73
N HIS A 233 24.04 18.41 -39.23
CA HIS A 233 24.46 17.22 -39.97
C HIS A 233 23.67 15.95 -39.59
N GLY A 234 22.60 16.11 -38.81
CA GLY A 234 21.69 15.04 -38.36
C GLY A 234 22.23 14.19 -37.21
N TYR A 235 23.18 14.70 -36.42
CA TYR A 235 23.67 14.02 -35.21
C TYR A 235 22.71 14.22 -34.05
N GLN A 236 22.42 13.14 -33.33
CA GLN A 236 21.47 13.08 -32.21
C GLN A 236 22.16 12.37 -31.05
N ASP A 237 22.96 13.11 -30.30
CA ASP A 237 23.63 12.55 -29.11
C ASP A 237 22.74 12.75 -27.90
N GLU A 238 22.57 11.72 -27.07
CA GLU A 238 21.71 11.76 -25.89
C GLU A 238 22.44 11.13 -24.71
N ILE A 239 22.47 11.83 -23.58
CA ILE A 239 22.91 11.27 -22.31
C ILE A 239 21.66 10.75 -21.61
N GLN A 240 21.61 9.44 -21.37
CA GLN A 240 20.51 8.76 -20.69
C GLN A 240 20.58 8.95 -19.17
N PRO A 241 19.47 8.79 -18.44
CA PRO A 241 19.42 9.01 -16.99
C PRO A 241 20.35 8.10 -16.16
N ASP A 242 20.72 6.92 -16.69
CA ASP A 242 21.69 5.98 -16.11
C ASP A 242 23.16 6.38 -16.30
N GLY A 243 23.39 7.57 -16.87
CA GLY A 243 24.71 8.08 -17.21
C GLY A 243 25.27 7.48 -18.51
N THR A 244 24.58 6.54 -19.15
CA THR A 244 24.96 6.00 -20.47
C THR A 244 24.77 7.06 -21.55
N VAL A 245 25.64 7.10 -22.55
CA VAL A 245 25.53 8.03 -23.69
C VAL A 245 25.19 7.25 -24.96
N ILE A 246 24.11 7.66 -25.64
CA ILE A 246 23.84 7.27 -27.02
C ILE A 246 24.49 8.30 -27.94
N TYR A 247 25.66 7.97 -28.47
CA TYR A 247 26.51 8.85 -29.25
C TYR A 247 26.44 8.54 -30.75
N THR A 248 26.32 9.56 -31.59
CA THR A 248 26.21 9.41 -33.04
C THR A 248 27.59 9.26 -33.69
N GLY A 249 27.75 8.28 -34.58
CA GLY A 249 28.98 8.05 -35.31
C GLY A 249 29.35 9.17 -36.30
N GLU A 250 30.64 9.26 -36.64
CA GLU A 250 31.14 10.21 -37.64
C GLU A 250 30.79 9.80 -39.07
N GLY A 251 30.52 10.80 -39.90
CA GLY A 251 30.12 10.67 -41.30
C GLY A 251 29.02 11.70 -41.58
N GLN A 252 29.12 12.51 -42.62
CA GLN A 252 28.21 13.65 -42.83
C GLN A 252 27.24 13.48 -44.02
N VAL A 253 27.58 12.63 -44.98
CA VAL A 253 26.82 12.42 -46.23
C VAL A 253 26.86 10.93 -46.56
N GLY A 254 25.68 10.34 -46.79
CA GLY A 254 25.51 8.89 -46.99
C GLY A 254 25.72 8.03 -45.74
N ASP A 255 25.49 6.72 -45.89
CA ASP A 255 25.53 5.73 -44.81
C ASP A 255 26.87 5.78 -44.05
N MET A 256 26.79 5.69 -42.73
CA MET A 256 27.95 5.74 -41.87
C MET A 256 28.71 4.41 -41.94
N GLU A 257 30.03 4.50 -42.10
CA GLU A 257 30.88 3.32 -42.14
C GLU A 257 31.59 3.13 -40.78
N MET A 258 31.68 1.87 -40.32
CA MET A 258 32.38 1.49 -39.09
C MET A 258 33.91 1.48 -39.31
N ASN A 259 34.48 2.63 -39.66
CA ASN A 259 35.92 2.83 -39.86
C ASN A 259 36.38 4.14 -39.19
N ARG A 260 37.70 4.35 -39.10
CA ARG A 260 38.31 5.57 -38.50
C ARG A 260 37.81 5.83 -37.07
N GLY A 261 37.21 6.99 -36.79
CA GLY A 261 36.72 7.37 -35.47
C GLY A 261 35.66 6.42 -34.94
N ASN A 262 34.73 5.97 -35.79
CA ASN A 262 33.71 4.97 -35.42
C ASN A 262 34.36 3.65 -35.01
N GLY A 263 35.39 3.22 -35.73
CA GLY A 263 36.18 2.05 -35.37
C GLY A 263 36.98 2.24 -34.07
N ALA A 264 37.49 3.46 -33.83
CA ALA A 264 38.25 3.78 -32.63
C ALA A 264 37.39 3.76 -31.36
N ILE A 265 36.08 4.08 -31.46
CA ILE A 265 35.13 3.88 -30.35
C ILE A 265 34.90 2.38 -30.15
N ARG A 266 34.52 1.64 -31.20
CA ARG A 266 34.17 0.21 -31.05
C ARG A 266 35.33 -0.65 -30.53
N ASN A 267 36.55 -0.40 -31.01
CA ASN A 267 37.73 -1.21 -30.68
C ASN A 267 38.54 -0.59 -29.53
N HIS A 268 38.03 0.40 -28.80
CA HIS A 268 38.86 1.20 -27.90
C HIS A 268 39.53 0.34 -26.81
N LEU A 269 38.84 -0.67 -26.28
CA LEU A 269 39.40 -1.62 -25.31
C LEU A 269 40.47 -2.51 -25.92
N GLU A 270 40.23 -3.07 -27.11
CA GLU A 270 41.21 -3.90 -27.84
C GLU A 270 42.49 -3.12 -28.20
N GLU A 271 42.36 -1.81 -28.43
CA GLU A 271 43.47 -0.92 -28.72
C GLU A 271 44.09 -0.28 -27.47
N GLY A 272 43.59 -0.60 -26.27
CA GLY A 272 44.05 -0.08 -24.99
C GLY A 272 43.87 1.43 -24.83
N ARG A 273 42.77 1.99 -25.37
CA ARG A 273 42.46 3.42 -25.36
C ARG A 273 41.31 3.78 -24.42
N GLU A 274 41.47 4.86 -23.65
CA GLU A 274 40.40 5.45 -22.83
C GLU A 274 39.42 6.27 -23.69
N LEU A 275 38.09 6.22 -23.42
CA LEU A 275 37.11 7.12 -24.03
C LEU A 275 36.78 8.25 -23.05
N HIS A 276 36.97 9.49 -23.47
CA HIS A 276 36.65 10.68 -22.66
C HIS A 276 35.57 11.49 -23.36
N PHE A 277 34.45 11.70 -22.67
CA PHE A 277 33.28 12.37 -23.23
C PHE A 277 33.17 13.82 -22.73
N PHE A 278 32.84 14.71 -23.66
CA PHE A 278 32.72 16.16 -23.44
C PHE A 278 31.46 16.72 -24.10
N THR A 279 30.85 17.72 -23.46
CA THR A 279 29.78 18.54 -24.04
C THR A 279 30.30 19.93 -24.38
N MET A 280 29.82 20.52 -25.48
CA MET A 280 30.19 21.88 -25.91
C MET A 280 29.40 22.92 -25.11
N GLU A 281 30.10 23.92 -24.57
CA GLU A 281 29.54 25.03 -23.78
C GLU A 281 29.97 26.39 -24.37
N ASP A 282 29.30 27.49 -23.99
CA ASP A 282 29.56 28.83 -24.55
C ASP A 282 31.02 29.32 -24.40
N GLU A 283 31.73 28.89 -23.34
CA GLU A 283 33.11 29.27 -23.04
C GLU A 283 34.16 28.16 -23.27
N GLY A 284 33.76 26.96 -23.74
CA GLY A 284 34.69 25.83 -23.89
C GLY A 284 34.03 24.47 -24.11
N VAL A 285 34.67 23.42 -23.60
CA VAL A 285 34.11 22.06 -23.56
C VAL A 285 34.11 21.56 -22.12
N GLN A 286 32.95 21.17 -21.59
CA GLN A 286 32.83 20.61 -20.25
C GLN A 286 33.12 19.11 -20.30
N TYR A 287 34.03 18.64 -19.44
CA TYR A 287 34.34 17.22 -19.35
C TYR A 287 33.25 16.50 -18.54
N VAL A 288 32.67 15.45 -19.10
CA VAL A 288 31.58 14.70 -18.47
C VAL A 288 32.12 13.50 -17.70
N GLY A 289 33.07 12.77 -18.27
CA GLY A 289 33.67 11.60 -17.63
C GLY A 289 34.32 10.63 -18.61
N GLN A 290 34.84 9.53 -18.07
CA GLN A 290 35.40 8.42 -18.82
C GLN A 290 34.33 7.36 -19.09
N TYR A 291 34.37 6.75 -20.27
CA TYR A 291 33.32 5.87 -20.78
C TYR A 291 33.89 4.57 -21.40
N LEU A 292 33.03 3.55 -21.48
CA LEU A 292 33.25 2.27 -22.12
C LEU A 292 32.24 2.05 -23.25
N TYR A 293 32.65 1.46 -24.35
CA TYR A 293 31.76 1.02 -25.41
C TYR A 293 30.91 -0.17 -24.93
N ALA A 294 29.59 0.02 -24.86
CA ALA A 294 28.63 -0.99 -24.42
C ALA A 294 27.86 -1.64 -25.60
N GLY A 295 27.86 -1.02 -26.77
CA GLY A 295 27.21 -1.56 -27.96
C GLY A 295 26.96 -0.50 -29.03
N HIS A 296 26.40 -0.89 -30.18
CA HIS A 296 25.84 0.07 -31.15
C HIS A 296 24.65 -0.54 -31.89
N PHE A 297 23.81 0.33 -32.43
CA PHE A 297 22.75 -0.01 -33.35
C PHE A 297 22.74 0.95 -34.54
N PHE A 298 21.98 0.61 -35.57
CA PHE A 298 21.81 1.43 -36.76
C PHE A 298 20.41 2.05 -36.76
N GLU A 299 20.33 3.31 -37.15
CA GLU A 299 19.10 4.09 -37.19
C GLU A 299 19.07 4.97 -38.43
N GLU A 300 17.88 5.17 -39.03
CA GLU A 300 17.74 6.10 -40.16
C GLU A 300 17.85 7.55 -39.66
N LEU A 301 18.96 8.21 -39.99
CA LEU A 301 19.21 9.60 -39.64
C LEU A 301 19.26 10.45 -40.92
N PRO A 302 18.85 11.74 -40.87
CA PRO A 302 19.10 12.65 -41.97
C PRO A 302 20.61 12.91 -42.09
N ASP A 303 21.11 13.01 -43.32
CA ASP A 303 22.45 13.50 -43.60
C ASP A 303 22.48 15.03 -43.78
N SER A 304 23.64 15.59 -44.06
CA SER A 304 23.82 17.05 -44.22
C SER A 304 23.07 17.64 -45.42
N GLU A 305 22.58 16.79 -46.33
CA GLU A 305 21.77 17.20 -47.50
C GLU A 305 20.27 16.95 -47.25
N GLY A 306 19.89 16.44 -46.08
CA GLY A 306 18.53 16.10 -45.69
C GLY A 306 18.03 14.75 -46.23
N ASN A 307 18.92 13.91 -46.77
CA ASN A 307 18.57 12.57 -47.21
C ASN A 307 18.68 11.59 -46.03
N LEU A 308 17.76 10.63 -45.94
CA LEU A 308 17.87 9.55 -44.95
C LEU A 308 19.04 8.63 -45.30
N ARG A 309 19.80 8.24 -44.28
CA ARG A 309 20.94 7.33 -44.35
C ARG A 309 20.96 6.41 -43.15
N GLU A 310 21.66 5.29 -43.26
CA GLU A 310 21.93 4.40 -42.14
C GLU A 310 23.01 5.04 -41.23
N GLY A 311 22.59 5.56 -40.08
CA GLY A 311 23.43 6.18 -39.07
C GLY A 311 23.82 5.19 -37.97
N ILE A 312 25.05 5.28 -37.48
CA ILE A 312 25.54 4.45 -36.36
C ILE A 312 25.26 5.20 -35.05
N ARG A 313 24.58 4.54 -34.10
CA ARG A 313 24.36 5.03 -32.73
C ARG A 313 25.10 4.13 -31.74
N PHE A 314 26.09 4.68 -31.05
CA PHE A 314 26.92 4.00 -30.04
C PHE A 314 26.31 4.14 -28.65
N LYS A 315 26.14 3.04 -27.92
CA LYS A 315 25.81 3.05 -26.49
C LYS A 315 27.11 3.02 -25.68
N LEU A 316 27.36 4.02 -24.85
CA LEU A 316 28.59 4.19 -24.07
C LEU A 316 28.26 4.25 -22.57
N SER A 317 28.87 3.41 -21.74
CA SER A 317 28.58 3.33 -20.29
C SER A 317 29.69 4.00 -19.46
N PRO A 318 29.39 4.74 -18.37
CA PRO A 318 30.37 5.48 -17.58
C PRO A 318 31.28 4.58 -16.71
N VAL A 319 32.52 5.03 -16.44
CA VAL A 319 33.47 4.38 -15.52
C VAL A 319 33.42 5.06 -14.14
N HIS A 320 33.12 4.35 -13.05
CA HIS A 320 33.02 4.90 -11.69
C HIS A 320 34.40 5.01 -10.98
N ILE A 321 34.68 6.16 -10.34
CA ILE A 321 35.94 6.47 -9.63
C ILE A 321 35.64 6.73 -8.13
N GLY A 322 36.15 5.88 -7.23
CA GLY A 322 36.07 6.09 -5.76
C GLY A 322 37.45 6.35 -5.12
N SER A 323 37.54 7.27 -4.13
CA SER A 323 38.77 7.54 -3.35
C SER A 323 38.45 7.82 -1.85
N LYS A 324 38.76 6.91 -0.90
CA LYS A 324 39.95 6.71 0.03
C LYS A 324 39.94 7.55 1.35
N PRO A 325 40.72 7.21 2.43
CA PRO A 325 41.16 5.92 3.04
C PRO A 325 41.15 5.89 4.62
N ILE A 326 41.21 4.73 5.30
CA ILE A 326 41.65 4.65 6.73
C ILE A 326 42.69 3.55 6.96
N SER A 327 43.65 3.89 7.84
CA SER A 327 44.95 3.28 8.08
C SER A 327 44.98 2.36 9.31
N THR A 328 45.56 1.17 9.11
CA THR A 328 46.39 0.32 10.02
C THR A 328 46.17 0.31 11.56
N ARG A 329 45.94 -0.88 12.14
CA ARG A 329 46.92 -1.61 13.00
C ARG A 329 46.42 -2.95 13.60
N LYS A 330 47.13 -4.02 13.20
CA LYS A 330 47.71 -5.15 13.97
C LYS A 330 46.84 -6.02 14.89
N LEU A 331 46.74 -7.28 14.45
CA LEU A 331 46.66 -8.50 15.25
C LEU A 331 47.71 -8.57 16.38
N ASP A 332 47.28 -9.06 17.54
CA ASP A 332 48.10 -9.90 18.41
C ASP A 332 47.31 -11.18 18.76
N THR A 333 47.97 -12.31 18.55
CA THR A 333 47.48 -13.68 18.69
C THR A 333 47.98 -14.31 20.00
N GLY A 334 47.21 -15.25 20.54
CA GLY A 334 47.61 -16.19 21.60
C GLY A 334 46.61 -16.23 22.75
N SER A 335 46.17 -17.37 23.28
CA SER A 335 46.80 -18.70 23.29
C SER A 335 45.80 -19.80 23.68
N ASN A 336 46.08 -21.02 23.20
CA ASN A 336 45.43 -22.28 23.56
C ASN A 336 45.34 -22.55 25.06
N SER A 337 44.23 -23.14 25.53
CA SER A 337 44.29 -24.26 26.47
C SER A 337 43.04 -25.14 26.41
N THR A 338 43.23 -26.37 25.93
CA THR A 338 42.38 -27.52 26.21
C THR A 338 42.68 -28.05 27.61
N ASN A 339 41.66 -28.24 28.46
CA ASN A 339 41.47 -29.48 29.24
C ASN A 339 40.20 -29.50 30.12
N SER A 340 39.38 -30.49 29.80
CA SER A 340 38.80 -31.52 30.68
C SER A 340 37.77 -31.15 31.77
N ASP A 341 36.60 -31.76 31.59
CA ASP A 341 35.66 -32.27 32.59
C ASP A 341 34.93 -31.27 33.49
N LEU A 342 33.81 -30.74 32.96
CA LEU A 342 32.62 -30.42 33.73
C LEU A 342 31.37 -30.79 32.91
N SER A 343 31.04 -32.08 32.88
CA SER A 343 29.66 -32.51 32.65
C SER A 343 28.85 -32.23 33.91
N GLN A 344 28.45 -30.96 34.09
CA GLN A 344 27.46 -30.52 35.06
C GLN A 344 27.10 -29.06 34.75
N PHE A 345 25.88 -28.90 34.19
CA PHE A 345 25.21 -27.66 33.80
C PHE A 345 25.91 -26.88 32.67
N THR A 346 25.74 -27.35 31.43
CA THR A 346 25.63 -26.41 30.31
C THR A 346 24.31 -25.68 30.52
N ASP A 347 24.40 -24.41 30.86
CA ASP A 347 23.24 -23.52 30.86
C ASP A 347 22.56 -23.57 29.48
N PRO A 348 21.22 -23.61 29.43
CA PRO A 348 20.50 -23.72 28.17
C PRO A 348 20.70 -22.46 27.32
N THR A 349 20.73 -22.60 26.00
CA THR A 349 20.81 -21.45 25.10
C THR A 349 19.44 -20.78 25.06
N VAL A 350 19.42 -19.45 25.11
CA VAL A 350 18.18 -18.67 25.04
C VAL A 350 18.19 -17.86 23.76
N TYR A 351 17.17 -18.04 22.94
CA TYR A 351 16.99 -17.32 21.69
C TYR A 351 15.92 -16.24 21.87
N GLN A 352 16.19 -15.05 21.36
CA GLN A 352 15.16 -14.01 21.25
C GLN A 352 14.37 -14.20 19.96
N VAL A 353 13.06 -14.01 20.04
CA VAL A 353 12.15 -14.08 18.89
C VAL A 353 11.34 -12.78 18.82
N PRO A 354 11.77 -11.80 18.00
CA PRO A 354 11.04 -10.55 17.87
C PRO A 354 9.76 -10.74 17.05
N VAL A 355 8.61 -10.40 17.63
CA VAL A 355 7.30 -10.41 16.97
C VAL A 355 6.94 -8.96 16.61
N LYS A 356 7.12 -8.59 15.34
CA LYS A 356 6.83 -7.25 14.81
C LYS A 356 5.34 -7.08 14.45
N THR A 357 4.88 -5.84 14.31
CA THR A 357 3.46 -5.47 14.05
C THR A 357 3.35 -4.55 12.85
N GLY A 358 2.31 -4.80 12.05
CA GLY A 358 2.10 -4.37 10.66
C GLY A 358 1.80 -5.65 9.87
N ASP A 359 0.68 -5.71 9.13
CA ASP A 359 0.12 -6.93 8.50
C ASP A 359 1.20 -7.83 7.89
N GLY A 360 1.66 -8.80 8.69
CA GLY A 360 2.93 -9.47 8.45
C GLY A 360 2.80 -10.96 8.79
N PRO A 361 3.41 -11.85 7.98
CA PRO A 361 3.25 -13.30 8.12
C PRO A 361 3.69 -13.82 9.50
N ILE A 362 4.71 -13.19 10.09
CA ILE A 362 5.30 -13.59 11.38
C ILE A 362 4.32 -13.40 12.57
N ARG A 363 3.50 -12.34 12.58
CA ARG A 363 2.50 -12.09 13.64
C ARG A 363 1.36 -13.11 13.54
N THR A 364 0.83 -13.27 12.34
CA THR A 364 -0.24 -14.24 12.06
C THR A 364 0.22 -15.67 12.32
N ASN A 365 1.47 -16.01 11.97
CA ASN A 365 2.07 -17.32 12.27
C ASN A 365 2.24 -17.54 13.78
N PHE A 366 2.70 -16.53 14.52
CA PHE A 366 2.78 -16.59 15.97
C PHE A 366 1.39 -16.82 16.59
N ASP A 367 0.38 -16.05 16.18
CA ASP A 367 -0.97 -16.20 16.71
C ASP A 367 -1.58 -17.58 16.36
N ARG A 368 -1.40 -18.07 15.13
CA ARG A 368 -1.93 -19.38 14.70
C ARG A 368 -1.20 -20.58 15.29
N THR A 369 0.14 -20.63 15.30
CA THR A 369 0.87 -21.85 15.67
C THR A 369 1.43 -21.84 17.09
N ILE A 370 1.57 -20.67 17.72
CA ILE A 370 2.01 -20.51 19.12
C ILE A 370 0.82 -20.22 20.02
N THR A 371 -0.04 -19.26 19.70
CA THR A 371 -1.19 -18.92 20.56
C THR A 371 -2.34 -19.93 20.41
N GLU A 372 -2.88 -20.12 19.20
CA GLU A 372 -4.00 -21.02 18.90
C GLU A 372 -3.58 -22.51 18.91
N GLY A 373 -2.47 -22.82 18.21
CA GLY A 373 -1.86 -24.15 18.13
C GLY A 373 -2.45 -25.06 17.05
N VAL A 374 -1.69 -26.09 16.68
CA VAL A 374 -1.99 -26.96 15.53
C VAL A 374 -2.48 -28.34 15.99
N PRO A 375 -3.67 -28.80 15.58
CA PRO A 375 -4.14 -30.17 15.85
C PRO A 375 -3.20 -31.24 15.29
N ARG A 376 -2.85 -32.26 16.09
CA ARG A 376 -1.93 -33.35 15.68
C ARG A 376 -2.41 -34.07 14.43
N GLU A 377 -3.72 -34.27 14.28
CA GLU A 377 -4.30 -34.97 13.13
C GLU A 377 -3.98 -34.29 11.79
N GLN A 378 -3.85 -32.95 11.77
CA GLN A 378 -3.46 -32.20 10.57
C GLN A 378 -2.02 -32.51 10.13
N LEU A 379 -1.15 -32.89 11.07
CA LEU A 379 0.26 -33.18 10.80
C LEU A 379 0.55 -34.67 10.60
N ASN A 380 -0.25 -35.58 11.17
CA ASN A 380 0.02 -37.03 11.16
C ASN A 380 0.13 -37.66 9.75
N GLU A 381 -0.47 -37.04 8.72
CA GLU A 381 -0.36 -37.52 7.33
C GLU A 381 0.95 -37.09 6.64
N ILE A 382 1.64 -36.09 7.18
CA ILE A 382 2.82 -35.44 6.58
C ILE A 382 4.08 -35.75 7.39
N TYR A 383 3.99 -35.62 8.71
CA TYR A 383 5.10 -35.81 9.64
C TYR A 383 4.56 -36.30 10.98
N ASP A 384 5.07 -37.43 11.49
CA ASP A 384 4.66 -37.98 12.79
C ASP A 384 5.35 -37.22 13.94
N PRO A 385 4.63 -36.34 14.67
CA PRO A 385 5.26 -35.43 15.61
C PRO A 385 5.78 -36.21 16.85
N PRO A 386 7.04 -35.99 17.27
CA PRO A 386 7.67 -36.79 18.32
C PRO A 386 7.22 -36.47 19.75
N ILE A 387 6.21 -35.61 19.92
CA ILE A 387 5.62 -35.24 21.21
C ILE A 387 4.14 -35.66 21.22
N ASP A 388 3.70 -36.30 22.29
CA ASP A 388 2.37 -36.93 22.40
C ASP A 388 1.33 -35.96 23.00
N HIS A 389 0.88 -35.00 22.18
CA HIS A 389 -0.17 -34.04 22.49
C HIS A 389 -1.16 -33.87 21.32
N ASP A 390 -2.44 -33.68 21.63
CA ASP A 390 -3.51 -33.49 20.64
C ASP A 390 -3.43 -32.14 19.93
N THR A 391 -2.96 -31.10 20.62
CA THR A 391 -2.65 -29.79 20.03
C THR A 391 -1.18 -29.46 20.24
N LEU A 392 -0.47 -29.23 19.14
CA LEU A 392 0.96 -29.00 19.09
C LEU A 392 1.24 -27.50 18.96
N ARG A 393 2.24 -27.00 19.70
CA ARG A 393 2.76 -25.64 19.53
C ARG A 393 4.03 -25.70 18.73
N VAL A 394 4.06 -24.97 17.63
CA VAL A 394 5.09 -25.13 16.60
C VAL A 394 5.61 -23.77 16.16
N TRP A 395 6.93 -23.64 16.05
CA TRP A 395 7.61 -22.49 15.49
C TRP A 395 8.50 -22.89 14.32
N GLY A 396 8.45 -22.11 13.25
CA GLY A 396 9.26 -22.30 12.04
C GLY A 396 10.38 -21.28 11.99
N ASN A 397 11.58 -21.71 11.58
CA ASN A 397 12.71 -20.83 11.31
C ASN A 397 13.27 -21.10 9.90
N GLN A 398 13.74 -20.04 9.24
CA GLN A 398 14.44 -20.09 7.96
C GLN A 398 15.95 -19.89 8.09
N GLU A 399 16.41 -19.33 9.22
CA GLU A 399 17.81 -19.04 9.48
C GLU A 399 18.61 -20.32 9.80
N ASP A 400 19.91 -20.32 9.45
CA ASP A 400 20.82 -21.46 9.65
C ASP A 400 21.12 -21.77 11.15
N ASP A 401 20.80 -20.85 12.07
CA ASP A 401 20.91 -21.03 13.52
C ASP A 401 19.70 -21.81 14.08
N ALA A 402 19.91 -23.09 14.42
CA ALA A 402 18.83 -23.94 14.92
C ALA A 402 18.89 -24.14 16.44
N ALA A 403 17.87 -23.67 17.17
CA ALA A 403 17.68 -24.06 18.58
C ALA A 403 17.54 -25.59 18.70
N GLU A 404 18.16 -26.16 19.72
CA GLU A 404 18.12 -27.59 19.99
C GLU A 404 17.09 -27.94 21.08
N LYS A 405 16.79 -29.23 21.21
CA LYS A 405 15.95 -29.71 22.30
C LYS A 405 16.53 -29.32 23.66
N GLY A 406 15.75 -28.59 24.44
CA GLY A 406 16.10 -28.14 25.78
C GLY A 406 16.47 -26.66 25.88
N ASP A 407 16.66 -25.98 24.74
CA ASP A 407 16.84 -24.52 24.65
C ASP A 407 15.52 -23.78 24.89
N TYR A 408 15.60 -22.46 25.11
CA TYR A 408 14.45 -21.61 25.39
C TYR A 408 14.28 -20.51 24.33
N LEU A 409 13.03 -20.21 24.02
CA LEU A 409 12.62 -19.10 23.17
C LEU A 409 11.96 -18.02 24.04
N LEU A 410 12.40 -16.77 23.87
CA LEU A 410 11.81 -15.58 24.48
C LEU A 410 11.18 -14.69 23.41
N PHE A 411 9.86 -14.65 23.37
CA PHE A 411 9.10 -13.86 22.39
C PHE A 411 8.92 -12.43 22.88
N ALA A 412 9.24 -11.46 22.02
CA ALA A 412 9.13 -10.02 22.31
C ALA A 412 8.07 -9.36 21.41
N ASP A 413 7.00 -8.82 22.00
CA ASP A 413 5.92 -8.15 21.26
C ASP A 413 6.27 -6.69 21.02
N ARG A 414 6.57 -6.30 19.77
CA ARG A 414 7.12 -4.97 19.48
C ARG A 414 6.12 -3.82 19.38
N ASN A 415 4.88 -4.00 18.91
CA ASN A 415 3.85 -2.94 18.89
C ASN A 415 2.41 -3.40 19.27
N GLY A 416 2.22 -4.47 20.06
CA GLY A 416 0.92 -4.86 20.64
C GLY A 416 0.89 -4.82 22.18
N ARG A 417 -0.21 -4.31 22.77
CA ARG A 417 -0.59 -4.16 24.22
C ARG A 417 0.45 -3.74 25.29
N HIS A 418 1.76 -3.93 25.10
CA HIS A 418 2.82 -3.86 26.13
C HIS A 418 4.15 -3.22 25.64
N ASP A 419 4.12 -2.32 24.65
CA ASP A 419 5.23 -1.42 24.28
C ASP A 419 6.64 -2.07 24.14
N GLY A 420 6.73 -3.29 23.59
CA GLY A 420 8.02 -3.93 23.31
C GLY A 420 8.57 -4.86 24.38
N GLU A 421 7.82 -5.22 25.42
CA GLU A 421 8.27 -6.17 26.46
C GLU A 421 8.31 -7.64 25.97
N TYR A 422 9.07 -8.48 26.69
CA TYR A 422 9.02 -9.93 26.47
C TYR A 422 7.75 -10.49 27.09
N THR A 423 6.96 -11.24 26.31
CA THR A 423 5.60 -11.64 26.69
C THR A 423 5.48 -13.13 26.96
N ILE A 424 6.22 -13.98 26.24
CA ILE A 424 6.12 -15.45 26.36
C ILE A 424 7.51 -16.09 26.45
N VAL A 425 7.64 -17.06 27.36
CA VAL A 425 8.79 -17.99 27.42
C VAL A 425 8.32 -19.41 27.12
N ALA A 426 9.07 -20.09 26.23
CA ALA A 426 8.77 -21.45 25.81
C ALA A 426 10.05 -22.30 25.76
N ARG A 427 9.96 -23.56 26.17
CA ARG A 427 11.07 -24.52 26.04
C ARG A 427 10.91 -25.36 24.78
N VAL A 428 11.99 -25.56 24.03
CA VAL A 428 11.99 -26.43 22.85
C VAL A 428 11.96 -27.89 23.29
N ALA A 429 10.83 -28.55 23.05
CA ALA A 429 10.63 -29.97 23.36
C ALA A 429 11.28 -30.88 22.31
N HIS A 430 11.26 -30.45 21.05
CA HIS A 430 11.90 -31.12 19.93
C HIS A 430 12.21 -30.12 18.80
N ALA A 431 13.31 -30.35 18.09
CA ALA A 431 13.72 -29.58 16.92
C ALA A 431 14.04 -30.56 15.79
N THR A 432 13.55 -30.27 14.58
CA THR A 432 13.80 -31.10 13.39
C THR A 432 14.03 -30.22 12.16
N VAL A 433 14.74 -30.76 11.18
CA VAL A 433 14.88 -30.16 9.85
C VAL A 433 14.15 -31.05 8.86
N LEU A 434 13.17 -30.49 8.16
CA LEU A 434 12.38 -31.16 7.14
C LEU A 434 13.04 -30.97 5.77
N ASP A 435 12.96 -31.97 4.90
CA ASP A 435 13.33 -31.80 3.49
C ASP A 435 12.32 -30.91 2.76
N ASP A 436 12.73 -30.25 1.68
CA ASP A 436 11.92 -29.22 0.99
C ASP A 436 10.50 -29.66 0.64
N GLU A 437 10.30 -30.94 0.25
CA GLU A 437 8.97 -31.48 -0.07
C GLU A 437 8.10 -31.62 1.19
N THR A 438 8.68 -32.15 2.27
CA THR A 438 7.99 -32.30 3.56
C THR A 438 7.79 -30.94 4.23
N ALA A 439 8.75 -30.02 4.13
CA ALA A 439 8.71 -28.67 4.69
C ALA A 439 7.64 -27.82 4.02
N SER A 440 7.50 -27.88 2.70
CA SER A 440 6.41 -27.22 1.96
C SER A 440 5.05 -27.74 2.40
N LYS A 441 4.85 -29.07 2.41
CA LYS A 441 3.59 -29.68 2.88
C LYS A 441 3.30 -29.35 4.34
N PHE A 442 4.33 -29.31 5.18
CA PHE A 442 4.20 -28.95 6.60
C PHE A 442 3.80 -27.48 6.76
N THR A 443 4.44 -26.58 6.00
CA THR A 443 4.17 -25.13 5.96
C THR A 443 2.72 -24.87 5.54
N ASP A 444 2.23 -25.60 4.53
CA ASP A 444 0.82 -25.54 4.11
C ASP A 444 -0.12 -26.09 5.19
N ALA A 445 0.21 -27.25 5.78
CA ALA A 445 -0.66 -27.93 6.74
C ALA A 445 -0.82 -27.18 8.08
N VAL A 446 0.19 -26.40 8.48
CA VAL A 446 0.10 -25.52 9.67
C VAL A 446 -0.40 -24.10 9.33
N GLY A 447 -0.71 -23.83 8.06
CA GLY A 447 -1.25 -22.56 7.60
C GLY A 447 -0.24 -21.41 7.49
N TRP A 448 1.06 -21.70 7.51
CA TRP A 448 2.11 -20.69 7.27
C TRP A 448 2.17 -20.27 5.80
N GLY A 449 1.88 -21.20 4.88
CA GLY A 449 1.86 -20.96 3.43
C GLY A 449 0.75 -20.01 2.96
N GLU A 450 -0.27 -19.78 3.80
CA GLU A 450 -1.37 -18.85 3.49
C GLU A 450 -0.96 -17.38 3.64
N VAL A 451 0.10 -17.12 4.39
CA VAL A 451 0.57 -15.77 4.69
C VAL A 451 1.97 -15.49 4.16
N THR A 452 2.76 -16.51 3.83
CA THR A 452 4.06 -16.32 3.19
C THR A 452 4.39 -17.47 2.23
N ASP A 453 5.02 -17.14 1.10
CA ASP A 453 5.56 -18.12 0.13
C ASP A 453 6.85 -18.79 0.62
N GLU A 454 7.33 -18.38 1.80
CA GLU A 454 8.51 -18.90 2.48
C GLU A 454 8.27 -20.29 3.07
N ILE A 455 9.16 -21.23 2.75
CA ILE A 455 9.17 -22.56 3.36
C ILE A 455 10.03 -22.51 4.64
N PHE A 456 9.53 -23.10 5.72
CA PHE A 456 10.24 -23.16 7.00
C PHE A 456 10.78 -24.58 7.25
N PRO A 457 12.00 -24.91 6.80
CA PRO A 457 12.55 -26.25 6.95
C PRO A 457 12.93 -26.58 8.39
N HIS A 458 13.25 -25.59 9.22
CA HIS A 458 13.57 -25.80 10.64
C HIS A 458 12.31 -25.66 11.49
N VAL A 459 11.83 -26.78 12.02
CA VAL A 459 10.59 -26.83 12.79
C VAL A 459 10.89 -27.18 14.25
N LEU A 460 10.45 -26.30 15.14
CA LEU A 460 10.58 -26.41 16.59
C LEU A 460 9.21 -26.71 17.20
N PHE A 461 9.11 -27.80 17.94
CA PHE A 461 7.93 -28.13 18.73
C PHE A 461 8.17 -27.77 20.19
N LEU A 462 7.21 -27.08 20.82
CA LEU A 462 7.40 -26.43 22.13
C LEU A 462 6.67 -27.16 23.26
N GLU A 463 7.24 -27.11 24.47
CA GLU A 463 6.54 -27.43 25.72
C GLU A 463 5.50 -26.34 26.06
N PRO A 464 4.59 -26.53 27.05
CA PRO A 464 3.58 -25.54 27.40
C PRO A 464 4.16 -24.13 27.61
N LEU A 465 3.41 -23.12 27.14
CA LEU A 465 3.84 -21.72 27.15
C LEU A 465 3.58 -21.06 28.50
N TYR A 466 4.47 -20.16 28.89
CA TYR A 466 4.37 -19.38 30.13
C TYR A 466 4.50 -17.89 29.83
N GLU A 467 3.82 -17.06 30.62
CA GLU A 467 4.04 -15.61 30.60
C GLU A 467 5.47 -15.29 31.01
N ALA A 468 6.11 -14.35 30.32
CA ALA A 468 7.42 -13.83 30.70
C ALA A 468 7.26 -12.53 31.49
N THR A 469 7.98 -12.42 32.61
CA THR A 469 8.02 -11.20 33.43
C THR A 469 9.43 -10.61 33.39
N LEU A 470 9.74 -9.82 32.35
CA LEU A 470 11.07 -9.29 32.11
C LEU A 470 11.05 -7.87 31.53
N ASP A 471 11.60 -6.90 32.27
CA ASP A 471 11.80 -5.53 31.78
C ASP A 471 12.94 -5.49 30.75
N ARG A 472 12.58 -5.12 29.53
CA ARG A 472 13.47 -5.13 28.36
C ARG A 472 14.67 -4.19 28.51
N ALA A 473 14.46 -2.97 29.00
CA ALA A 473 15.50 -1.94 29.02
C ALA A 473 16.54 -2.24 30.10
N ALA A 474 16.09 -2.73 31.26
CA ALA A 474 16.94 -3.20 32.33
C ALA A 474 17.76 -4.42 31.89
N PHE A 475 17.12 -5.42 31.26
CA PHE A 475 17.78 -6.65 30.82
C PHE A 475 18.95 -6.40 29.86
N TRP A 476 18.73 -5.64 28.79
CA TRP A 476 19.80 -5.36 27.81
C TRP A 476 20.90 -4.45 28.36
N SER A 477 20.55 -3.56 29.30
CA SER A 477 21.55 -2.79 30.05
C SER A 477 22.43 -3.69 30.92
N THR A 478 21.85 -4.71 31.56
CA THR A 478 22.60 -5.73 32.33
C THR A 478 23.54 -6.53 31.44
N LEU A 479 23.19 -6.76 30.17
CA LEU A 479 24.08 -7.40 29.18
C LEU A 479 25.11 -6.44 28.54
N GLY A 480 25.15 -5.18 28.97
CA GLY A 480 26.16 -4.20 28.54
C GLY A 480 25.82 -3.50 27.22
N PHE A 481 24.57 -3.53 26.78
CA PHE A 481 24.09 -2.79 25.60
C PHE A 481 23.43 -1.46 25.98
N LYS A 482 23.50 -0.48 25.08
CA LYS A 482 22.69 0.75 25.17
C LYS A 482 21.56 0.65 24.15
N GLY A 483 20.36 0.36 24.63
CA GLY A 483 19.21 0.08 23.76
C GLY A 483 19.23 -1.37 23.25
N TRP A 484 18.47 -1.62 22.18
CA TRP A 484 18.22 -2.96 21.67
C TRP A 484 19.25 -3.39 20.60
N PRO A 485 19.91 -4.55 20.75
CA PRO A 485 21.02 -4.91 19.86
C PRO A 485 20.66 -5.57 18.52
N ASN A 486 19.66 -6.46 18.43
CA ASN A 486 19.39 -7.27 17.21
C ASN A 486 17.90 -7.47 16.92
N ASP A 487 17.42 -7.12 15.73
CA ASP A 487 15.98 -7.18 15.38
C ASP A 487 15.53 -8.46 14.63
N THR A 488 16.21 -9.57 14.90
CA THR A 488 16.04 -10.87 14.24
C THR A 488 16.18 -12.03 15.23
N TYR A 489 15.73 -13.23 14.83
CA TYR A 489 15.92 -14.47 15.60
C TYR A 489 17.42 -14.69 15.86
N SER A 490 17.84 -14.74 17.13
CA SER A 490 19.26 -14.89 17.46
C SER A 490 19.48 -15.39 18.90
N ALA A 491 20.58 -16.12 19.12
CA ALA A 491 21.00 -16.55 20.45
C ALA A 491 21.48 -15.34 21.29
N ILE A 492 21.05 -15.27 22.54
CA ILE A 492 21.47 -14.23 23.48
C ILE A 492 22.84 -14.59 24.08
N ASN A 493 23.82 -13.72 23.88
CA ASN A 493 25.16 -13.89 24.45
C ASN A 493 25.26 -13.26 25.85
N PHE A 494 25.06 -14.07 26.90
CA PHE A 494 25.14 -13.65 28.30
C PHE A 494 26.56 -13.31 28.77
N ASP A 495 27.59 -13.85 28.10
CA ASP A 495 29.02 -13.74 28.43
C ASP A 495 29.76 -12.61 27.70
N ARG A 496 29.02 -11.65 27.13
CA ARG A 496 29.59 -10.52 26.39
C ARG A 496 30.50 -9.64 27.27
N ASN A 497 31.59 -9.12 26.67
CA ASN A 497 32.42 -8.09 27.30
C ASN A 497 31.60 -6.83 27.66
N GLY A 498 31.42 -6.60 28.97
CA GLY A 498 30.62 -5.49 29.51
C GLY A 498 29.28 -5.92 30.14
N SER A 499 28.91 -7.20 30.05
CA SER A 499 27.78 -7.81 30.75
C SER A 499 28.05 -7.90 32.26
N SER A 500 27.05 -7.57 33.07
CA SER A 500 26.99 -7.82 34.53
C SER A 500 25.97 -8.91 34.88
N PHE A 501 25.53 -9.71 33.91
CA PHE A 501 24.49 -10.72 34.10
C PHE A 501 24.81 -11.72 35.22
N TYR A 502 26.01 -12.30 35.20
CA TYR A 502 26.46 -13.24 36.22
C TYR A 502 26.88 -12.58 37.55
N ASP A 503 26.75 -11.26 37.67
CA ASP A 503 26.82 -10.58 38.98
C ASP A 503 25.44 -10.58 39.68
N GLU A 504 24.36 -10.78 38.93
CA GLU A 504 22.96 -10.72 39.40
C GLU A 504 22.28 -12.10 39.46
N TYR A 505 22.63 -13.03 38.56
CA TYR A 505 22.08 -14.38 38.48
C TYR A 505 23.19 -15.44 38.52
N ASP A 506 23.02 -16.53 39.30
CA ASP A 506 24.07 -17.56 39.42
C ASP A 506 24.18 -18.45 38.16
N SER A 507 23.12 -18.55 37.35
CA SER A 507 23.12 -19.28 36.06
C SER A 507 21.96 -18.83 35.14
N VAL A 508 22.03 -19.14 33.84
CA VAL A 508 20.95 -18.86 32.88
C VAL A 508 19.67 -19.63 33.23
N GLY A 509 19.79 -20.87 33.72
CA GLY A 509 18.65 -21.65 34.21
C GLY A 509 17.90 -20.97 35.36
N GLU A 510 18.62 -20.40 36.34
CA GLU A 510 17.99 -19.66 37.45
C GLU A 510 17.32 -18.37 36.96
N PHE A 511 17.92 -17.70 35.98
CA PHE A 511 17.31 -16.54 35.33
C PHE A 511 15.98 -16.90 34.66
N ILE A 512 15.92 -18.00 33.90
CA ILE A 512 14.67 -18.47 33.28
C ILE A 512 13.61 -18.76 34.34
N ASP A 513 13.95 -19.51 35.40
CA ASP A 513 13.02 -19.82 36.49
C ASP A 513 12.45 -18.57 37.18
N GLN A 514 13.20 -17.46 37.22
CA GLN A 514 12.73 -16.20 37.81
C GLN A 514 11.80 -15.40 36.91
N ILE A 515 11.98 -15.45 35.58
CA ILE A 515 11.15 -14.69 34.63
C ILE A 515 9.90 -15.47 34.21
N THR A 516 9.88 -16.79 34.36
CA THR A 516 8.74 -17.66 34.02
C THR A 516 7.58 -17.43 34.99
N GLY A 517 6.48 -16.89 34.47
CA GLY A 517 5.24 -16.57 35.17
C GLY A 517 4.18 -17.66 35.07
N GLN A 518 2.92 -17.25 34.92
CA GLN A 518 1.78 -18.18 34.85
C GLN A 518 1.78 -18.95 33.53
N GLN A 519 1.44 -20.24 33.59
CA GLN A 519 1.23 -21.06 32.40
C GLN A 519 -0.02 -20.58 31.65
N LEU A 520 0.12 -20.33 30.34
CA LEU A 520 -0.93 -19.70 29.52
C LEU A 520 -2.07 -20.65 29.13
N TYR A 521 -1.81 -21.97 29.12
CA TYR A 521 -2.80 -22.99 28.78
C TYR A 521 -2.64 -24.23 29.67
N PRO A 522 -3.73 -24.86 30.18
CA PRO A 522 -3.63 -26.10 30.92
C PRO A 522 -3.14 -27.26 30.02
N ASN A 523 -2.42 -28.20 30.63
CA ASN A 523 -1.78 -29.32 29.94
C ASN A 523 -2.83 -30.23 29.26
N PRO A 524 -2.76 -30.52 27.94
CA PRO A 524 -3.75 -31.36 27.26
C PRO A 524 -3.81 -32.81 27.76
N ASN A 525 -2.83 -33.24 28.58
CA ASN A 525 -2.83 -34.54 29.24
C ASN A 525 -3.49 -34.55 30.64
N GLU A 526 -4.13 -33.46 31.06
CA GLU A 526 -5.22 -33.54 32.04
C GLU A 526 -6.53 -33.72 31.28
N THR A 527 -6.90 -34.98 31.05
CA THR A 527 -8.17 -35.36 30.43
C THR A 527 -9.33 -34.64 31.11
N THR A 528 -9.97 -33.70 30.40
CA THR A 528 -11.30 -33.22 30.76
C THR A 528 -12.19 -34.45 30.92
N PRO A 529 -12.89 -34.63 32.05
CA PRO A 529 -13.71 -35.81 32.26
C PRO A 529 -14.74 -35.93 31.12
N GLU A 530 -14.90 -37.08 30.47
CA GLU A 530 -16.00 -37.28 29.52
C GLU A 530 -17.10 -38.10 30.20
N TYR A 531 -18.34 -37.63 30.15
CA TYR A 531 -19.46 -38.32 30.75
C TYR A 531 -20.14 -39.25 29.75
N ASP A 532 -20.11 -40.56 30.01
CA ASP A 532 -20.80 -41.57 29.19
C ASP A 532 -22.35 -41.47 29.24
N SER A 533 -22.90 -40.69 30.17
CA SER A 533 -24.36 -40.50 30.30
C SER A 533 -24.72 -39.28 31.15
N LEU A 534 -25.92 -38.72 30.89
CA LEU A 534 -26.48 -37.63 31.69
C LEU A 534 -26.60 -37.98 33.19
N GLU A 535 -26.87 -39.24 33.53
CA GLU A 535 -26.94 -39.69 34.93
C GLU A 535 -25.55 -39.68 35.60
N GLY A 536 -24.49 -40.01 34.83
CA GLY A 536 -23.11 -39.87 35.26
C GLY A 536 -22.67 -38.42 35.45
N ALA A 537 -23.02 -37.54 34.51
CA ALA A 537 -22.76 -36.11 34.60
C ALA A 537 -23.47 -35.48 35.82
N LEU A 538 -24.74 -35.83 36.06
CA LEU A 538 -25.52 -35.33 37.20
C LEU A 538 -24.91 -35.72 38.54
N GLU A 539 -24.45 -36.97 38.70
CA GLU A 539 -23.86 -37.43 39.96
C GLU A 539 -22.50 -36.77 40.23
N ASP A 540 -21.69 -36.57 39.19
CA ASP A 540 -20.38 -35.93 39.32
C ASP A 540 -20.51 -34.42 39.60
N VAL A 541 -21.34 -33.71 38.83
CA VAL A 541 -21.65 -32.29 39.04
C VAL A 541 -22.24 -32.08 40.43
N ARG A 542 -23.17 -32.94 40.88
CA ARG A 542 -23.72 -32.91 42.24
C ARG A 542 -22.62 -33.08 43.29
N SER A 543 -21.74 -34.06 43.12
CA SER A 543 -20.62 -34.32 44.04
C SER A 543 -19.68 -33.12 44.16
N ARG A 544 -19.33 -32.49 43.03
CA ARG A 544 -18.42 -31.33 42.94
C ARG A 544 -19.05 -30.08 43.56
N LEU A 545 -20.31 -29.77 43.25
CA LEU A 545 -21.06 -28.66 43.85
C LEU A 545 -21.33 -28.80 45.36
N THR A 546 -21.29 -30.02 45.90
CA THR A 546 -21.50 -30.26 47.34
C THR A 546 -20.20 -30.20 48.16
N ARG A 547 -19.04 -30.33 47.51
CA ARG A 547 -17.71 -30.32 48.14
C ARG A 547 -17.30 -28.92 48.60
N GLU A 548 -17.71 -27.90 47.87
CA GLU A 548 -17.54 -26.49 48.23
C GLU A 548 -18.79 -25.97 48.95
N LYS A 549 -18.64 -25.62 50.21
CA LYS A 549 -19.76 -25.53 51.19
C LYS A 549 -20.80 -24.43 50.95
N ASP A 550 -20.75 -23.68 49.86
CA ASP A 550 -21.73 -22.62 49.53
C ASP A 550 -22.20 -22.62 48.06
N GLU A 551 -21.71 -23.52 47.19
CA GLU A 551 -21.93 -23.36 45.73
C GLU A 551 -23.17 -24.06 45.18
N SER A 552 -23.72 -25.07 45.87
CA SER A 552 -24.98 -25.73 45.45
C SER A 552 -26.20 -24.80 45.30
N ALA A 553 -26.10 -23.55 45.76
CA ALA A 553 -27.13 -22.51 45.63
C ALA A 553 -26.84 -21.45 44.54
N TRP A 554 -25.69 -21.49 43.87
CA TRP A 554 -25.25 -20.41 42.96
C TRP A 554 -26.21 -20.24 41.77
N LEU A 555 -26.47 -21.33 41.04
CA LEU A 555 -27.38 -21.32 39.89
C LEU A 555 -28.82 -21.06 40.31
N LYS A 556 -29.22 -21.58 41.49
CA LYS A 556 -30.54 -21.34 42.10
C LYS A 556 -30.77 -19.86 42.41
N HIS A 557 -29.75 -19.15 42.91
CA HIS A 557 -29.82 -17.71 43.15
C HIS A 557 -29.85 -16.89 41.87
N ARG A 558 -29.24 -17.39 40.79
CA ARG A 558 -29.11 -16.67 39.52
C ARG A 558 -30.35 -16.76 38.63
N ILE A 559 -30.98 -17.93 38.58
CA ILE A 559 -32.15 -18.20 37.73
C ILE A 559 -33.46 -18.10 38.52
N GLY A 560 -33.46 -18.51 39.80
CA GLY A 560 -34.64 -18.50 40.66
C GLY A 560 -35.54 -19.73 40.49
N GLU A 561 -36.00 -20.30 41.60
CA GLU A 561 -36.83 -21.53 41.63
C GLU A 561 -38.12 -21.41 40.81
N ALA A 562 -38.83 -20.29 40.92
CA ALA A 562 -40.08 -20.04 40.20
C ALA A 562 -39.89 -19.99 38.67
N VAL A 563 -38.72 -19.54 38.19
CA VAL A 563 -38.41 -19.47 36.76
C VAL A 563 -38.15 -20.88 36.22
N ILE A 564 -37.47 -21.73 37.00
CA ILE A 564 -37.23 -23.13 36.62
C ILE A 564 -38.53 -23.95 36.64
N GLU A 565 -39.47 -23.64 37.54
CA GLU A 565 -40.82 -24.23 37.53
C GLU A 565 -41.58 -23.86 36.24
N ASP A 566 -41.60 -22.58 35.88
CA ASP A 566 -42.24 -22.10 34.64
C ASP A 566 -41.61 -22.72 33.36
N TRP A 567 -40.28 -22.91 33.36
CA TRP A 567 -39.58 -23.59 32.27
C TRP A 567 -39.92 -25.08 32.20
N SER A 568 -40.03 -25.73 33.35
CA SER A 568 -40.37 -27.16 33.45
C SER A 568 -41.77 -27.42 32.86
N ASP A 569 -42.73 -26.54 33.15
CA ASP A 569 -44.07 -26.58 32.56
C ASP A 569 -44.07 -26.36 31.04
N ALA A 570 -43.25 -25.44 30.52
CA ALA A 570 -43.09 -25.23 29.07
C ALA A 570 -42.43 -26.43 28.37
N LEU A 571 -41.47 -27.07 29.02
CA LEU A 571 -40.78 -28.27 28.54
C LEU A 571 -41.64 -29.55 28.69
N ALA A 572 -42.74 -29.49 29.44
CA ALA A 572 -43.68 -30.59 29.66
C ALA A 572 -44.59 -30.79 28.43
N GLY A 573 -44.05 -31.43 27.40
CA GLY A 573 -44.78 -31.76 26.17
C GLY A 573 -44.01 -31.39 24.91
N PHE A 574 -43.01 -30.51 25.03
CA PHE A 574 -42.12 -30.09 23.96
C PHE A 574 -41.25 -31.24 23.42
N ARG A 575 -41.20 -31.39 22.10
CA ARG A 575 -40.19 -32.19 21.39
C ARG A 575 -39.44 -31.27 20.41
N PRO A 576 -38.18 -31.60 20.08
CA PRO A 576 -37.43 -30.84 19.09
C PRO A 576 -38.19 -30.72 17.76
N ALA A 577 -38.21 -29.52 17.17
CA ALA A 577 -38.96 -29.18 15.96
C ALA A 577 -40.50 -29.26 16.06
N ASP A 578 -41.07 -29.27 17.28
CA ASP A 578 -42.52 -29.14 17.46
C ASP A 578 -43.00 -27.70 17.26
N GLU A 579 -44.26 -27.58 16.83
CA GLU A 579 -45.01 -26.33 16.87
C GLU A 579 -45.52 -26.09 18.31
N VAL A 580 -45.17 -24.95 18.90
CA VAL A 580 -45.41 -24.58 20.29
C VAL A 580 -46.25 -23.32 20.39
N GLU A 581 -47.21 -23.26 21.32
CA GLU A 581 -48.01 -22.05 21.52
C GLU A 581 -47.12 -20.82 21.85
N PRO A 582 -47.50 -19.58 21.49
CA PRO A 582 -46.68 -18.39 21.70
C PRO A 582 -46.19 -18.16 23.15
N ASP A 583 -47.00 -18.54 24.14
CA ASP A 583 -46.61 -18.48 25.56
C ASP A 583 -45.50 -19.49 25.90
N THR A 584 -45.48 -20.64 25.23
CA THR A 584 -44.43 -21.65 25.36
C THR A 584 -43.16 -21.20 24.62
N ALA A 585 -43.28 -20.64 23.42
CA ALA A 585 -42.14 -20.08 22.67
C ALA A 585 -41.41 -19.00 23.45
N ALA A 586 -42.13 -18.04 24.04
CA ALA A 586 -41.54 -16.99 24.86
C ALA A 586 -40.72 -17.55 26.05
N LYS A 587 -41.17 -18.67 26.65
CA LYS A 587 -40.47 -19.35 27.74
C LYS A 587 -39.24 -20.13 27.26
N LEU A 588 -39.29 -20.73 26.06
CA LEU A 588 -38.14 -21.38 25.45
C LEU A 588 -37.07 -20.33 25.06
N ASP A 589 -37.48 -19.21 24.49
CA ASP A 589 -36.59 -18.08 24.21
C ASP A 589 -35.95 -17.53 25.48
N GLN A 590 -36.70 -17.48 26.58
CA GLN A 590 -36.16 -17.07 27.88
C GLN A 590 -35.05 -18.04 28.37
N ILE A 591 -35.19 -19.35 28.15
CA ILE A 591 -34.13 -20.32 28.50
C ILE A 591 -32.86 -20.04 27.69
N ARG A 592 -33.00 -19.79 26.37
CA ARG A 592 -31.87 -19.44 25.48
C ARG A 592 -31.16 -18.16 25.94
N HIS A 593 -31.91 -17.08 26.12
CA HIS A 593 -31.32 -15.80 26.56
C HIS A 593 -30.67 -15.88 27.94
N VAL A 594 -31.20 -16.71 28.86
CA VAL A 594 -30.57 -16.89 30.17
C VAL A 594 -29.28 -17.69 30.07
N TYR A 595 -29.21 -18.70 29.19
CA TYR A 595 -27.98 -19.42 28.90
C TYR A 595 -26.92 -18.48 28.29
N GLU A 596 -27.25 -17.77 27.20
CA GLU A 596 -26.31 -16.85 26.52
C GLU A 596 -25.76 -15.77 27.47
N ARG A 597 -26.63 -15.22 28.34
CA ARG A 597 -26.20 -14.23 29.34
C ARG A 597 -25.27 -14.80 30.41
N LEU A 598 -25.37 -16.09 30.70
CA LEU A 598 -24.57 -16.76 31.75
C LEU A 598 -23.41 -17.57 31.18
N GLU A 599 -23.25 -17.64 29.86
CA GLU A 599 -22.31 -18.55 29.18
C GLU A 599 -20.88 -18.38 29.68
N SER A 600 -20.34 -17.15 29.65
CA SER A 600 -18.99 -16.86 30.16
C SER A 600 -18.82 -17.17 31.66
N GLU A 601 -19.86 -16.99 32.48
CA GLU A 601 -19.86 -17.34 33.91
C GLU A 601 -19.89 -18.86 34.11
N LEU A 602 -20.63 -19.58 33.26
CA LEU A 602 -20.74 -21.04 33.24
C LEU A 602 -19.46 -21.71 32.74
N GLU A 603 -18.77 -21.14 31.77
CA GLU A 603 -17.44 -21.59 31.31
C GLU A 603 -16.43 -21.50 32.44
N THR A 604 -16.30 -20.32 33.05
CA THR A 604 -15.40 -20.11 34.19
C THR A 604 -15.71 -21.09 35.33
N LYS A 605 -17.00 -21.28 35.65
CA LYS A 605 -17.42 -22.22 36.70
C LYS A 605 -17.25 -23.68 36.34
N ALA A 606 -17.41 -24.03 35.07
CA ALA A 606 -17.17 -25.40 34.59
C ALA A 606 -15.68 -25.73 34.70
N ASP A 607 -14.80 -24.80 34.38
CA ASP A 607 -13.35 -24.95 34.51
C ASP A 607 -12.92 -25.03 36.00
N GLU A 608 -13.43 -24.15 36.86
CA GLU A 608 -13.16 -24.18 38.30
C GLU A 608 -13.56 -25.52 38.95
N LEU A 609 -14.69 -26.08 38.52
CA LEU A 609 -15.20 -27.34 39.02
C LEU A 609 -14.66 -28.55 38.25
N ASP A 610 -13.86 -28.35 37.20
CA ASP A 610 -13.34 -29.40 36.30
C ASP A 610 -14.47 -30.27 35.72
N ILE A 611 -15.53 -29.62 35.22
CA ILE A 611 -16.71 -30.28 34.66
C ILE A 611 -16.39 -30.84 33.28
N GLY A 612 -16.87 -32.07 33.07
CA GLY A 612 -16.71 -32.79 31.82
C GLY A 612 -17.63 -32.38 30.68
N THR A 613 -17.32 -32.85 29.47
CA THR A 613 -18.23 -32.82 28.32
C THR A 613 -19.25 -33.96 28.40
N LEU A 614 -20.41 -33.75 27.78
CA LEU A 614 -21.47 -34.75 27.70
C LEU A 614 -22.01 -34.79 26.26
N ASP A 615 -21.67 -35.85 25.52
CA ASP A 615 -21.91 -35.95 24.07
C ASP A 615 -21.33 -34.72 23.33
N ALA A 616 -22.15 -34.00 22.55
CA ALA A 616 -21.72 -32.80 21.80
C ALA A 616 -21.77 -31.50 22.64
N PHE A 617 -22.07 -31.57 23.95
CA PHE A 617 -22.17 -30.39 24.79
C PHE A 617 -20.82 -29.99 25.39
N THR A 618 -20.53 -28.69 25.36
CA THR A 618 -19.38 -28.11 26.05
C THR A 618 -19.49 -28.28 27.58
N PRO A 619 -18.41 -28.13 28.35
CA PRO A 619 -18.47 -28.16 29.81
C PRO A 619 -19.49 -27.17 30.40
N ALA A 620 -19.60 -25.96 29.82
CA ALA A 620 -20.56 -24.94 30.22
C ALA A 620 -22.02 -25.36 29.96
N GLN A 621 -22.31 -25.92 28.78
CA GLN A 621 -23.64 -26.48 28.44
C GLN A 621 -23.98 -27.68 29.33
N THR A 622 -22.99 -28.52 29.64
CA THR A 622 -23.13 -29.69 30.52
C THR A 622 -23.43 -29.25 31.96
N LEU A 623 -22.72 -28.24 32.46
CA LEU A 623 -22.96 -27.64 33.78
C LEU A 623 -24.35 -26.98 33.85
N PHE A 624 -24.76 -26.24 32.82
CA PHE A 624 -26.09 -25.63 32.76
C PHE A 624 -27.22 -26.66 32.75
N LEU A 625 -27.11 -27.68 31.89
CA LEU A 625 -28.06 -28.79 31.81
C LEU A 625 -28.17 -29.53 33.15
N CYS A 626 -27.04 -29.90 33.75
CA CYS A 626 -27.02 -30.59 35.04
C CYS A 626 -27.56 -29.72 36.16
N GLY A 627 -27.21 -28.43 36.19
CA GLY A 627 -27.68 -27.49 37.20
C GLY A 627 -29.20 -27.31 37.18
N VAL A 628 -29.80 -27.10 36.01
CA VAL A 628 -31.27 -27.03 35.88
C VAL A 628 -31.91 -28.35 36.29
N ARG A 629 -31.34 -29.48 35.90
CA ARG A 629 -31.85 -30.83 36.21
C ARG A 629 -31.79 -31.17 37.70
N LEU A 630 -30.75 -30.74 38.41
CA LEU A 630 -30.64 -30.92 39.85
C LEU A 630 -31.74 -30.16 40.61
N VAL A 631 -32.11 -28.97 40.12
CA VAL A 631 -33.24 -28.22 40.68
C VAL A 631 -34.57 -28.92 40.36
N GLN A 632 -34.77 -29.38 39.11
CA GLN A 632 -35.98 -30.12 38.73
C GLN A 632 -36.17 -31.41 39.56
N GLU A 633 -35.09 -32.13 39.87
CA GLU A 633 -35.12 -33.35 40.70
C GLU A 633 -35.42 -33.07 42.18
N GLU A 634 -34.92 -31.97 42.74
CA GLU A 634 -35.15 -31.62 44.14
C GLU A 634 -36.62 -31.29 44.43
N PHE A 635 -37.33 -30.73 43.43
CA PHE A 635 -38.72 -30.27 43.55
C PHE A 635 -39.76 -31.16 42.83
N ASP A 636 -39.35 -32.32 42.29
CA ASP A 636 -40.22 -33.26 41.57
C ASP A 636 -41.00 -32.61 40.39
N MET A 637 -40.32 -31.74 39.63
CA MET A 637 -40.91 -30.95 38.55
C MET A 637 -41.10 -31.78 37.27
N SER A 638 -42.20 -31.53 36.54
CA SER A 638 -42.49 -32.23 35.27
C SER A 638 -41.77 -31.62 34.07
N GLY A 639 -41.47 -32.39 33.02
CA GLY A 639 -40.84 -31.86 31.80
C GLY A 639 -39.32 -31.71 31.91
N PRO A 640 -38.57 -32.81 32.15
CA PRO A 640 -37.13 -32.73 32.37
C PRO A 640 -36.40 -32.18 31.14
N LEU A 641 -35.45 -31.26 31.38
CA LEU A 641 -34.53 -30.78 30.36
C LEU A 641 -33.52 -31.88 30.02
N ASN A 642 -33.36 -32.19 28.74
CA ASN A 642 -32.37 -33.16 28.24
C ASN A 642 -31.61 -32.54 27.07
N GLN A 643 -30.51 -33.17 26.63
CA GLN A 643 -29.67 -32.56 25.60
C GLN A 643 -30.44 -32.26 24.31
N PRO A 644 -31.29 -33.16 23.74
CA PRO A 644 -32.00 -32.83 22.51
C PRO A 644 -32.94 -31.63 22.66
N ARG A 645 -33.57 -31.45 23.82
CA ARG A 645 -34.45 -30.31 24.10
C ARG A 645 -33.66 -29.02 24.29
N LEU A 646 -32.58 -29.05 25.08
CA LEU A 646 -31.74 -27.86 25.26
C LEU A 646 -31.12 -27.44 23.92
N ASN A 647 -30.62 -28.39 23.14
CA ASN A 647 -30.06 -28.12 21.81
C ASN A 647 -31.11 -27.52 20.86
N SER A 648 -32.35 -28.03 20.88
CA SER A 648 -33.45 -27.47 20.07
C SER A 648 -33.83 -26.06 20.50
N VAL A 649 -33.68 -25.71 21.78
CA VAL A 649 -33.99 -24.38 22.32
C VAL A 649 -32.87 -23.39 22.00
N LEU A 650 -31.61 -23.77 22.20
CA LEU A 650 -30.45 -22.91 21.88
C LEU A 650 -30.39 -22.60 20.39
N ASN A 651 -30.70 -23.57 19.52
CA ASN A 651 -30.72 -23.38 18.06
C ASN A 651 -32.04 -22.83 17.51
N GLY A 652 -33.00 -22.43 18.36
CA GLY A 652 -34.28 -21.85 17.92
C GLY A 652 -35.15 -22.77 17.05
N ALA A 653 -35.01 -24.09 17.17
CA ALA A 653 -35.65 -25.07 16.31
C ALA A 653 -37.09 -25.43 16.77
N TYR A 654 -38.01 -24.46 16.81
CA TYR A 654 -39.45 -24.63 17.07
C TYR A 654 -40.29 -23.54 16.38
N THR A 655 -41.58 -23.79 16.10
CA THR A 655 -42.48 -22.85 15.38
C THR A 655 -43.70 -22.48 16.21
N THR A 656 -44.38 -21.34 15.98
CA THR A 656 -45.59 -20.93 16.77
C THR A 656 -46.88 -20.88 15.94
N PRO A 657 -48.02 -21.45 16.41
CA PRO A 657 -49.31 -21.30 15.75
C PRO A 657 -49.80 -19.86 15.93
N GLY A 658 -49.63 -19.07 14.88
CA GLY A 658 -49.77 -17.62 14.97
C GLY A 658 -49.27 -16.88 13.74
N ASP A 659 -48.56 -17.57 12.85
CA ASP A 659 -48.37 -17.17 11.46
C ASP A 659 -49.74 -16.96 10.82
N ARG A 660 -50.14 -15.70 10.86
CA ARG A 660 -51.32 -15.13 10.22
C ARG A 660 -51.14 -15.22 8.71
N PRO A 661 -52.26 -15.28 7.98
CA PRO A 661 -52.29 -15.77 6.61
C PRO A 661 -51.50 -14.86 5.67
N ASP A 662 -50.63 -15.48 4.86
CA ASP A 662 -50.12 -15.04 3.57
C ASP A 662 -50.25 -13.53 3.30
N LEU A 663 -49.42 -12.72 3.95
CA LEU A 663 -48.85 -11.56 3.27
C LEU A 663 -47.53 -12.05 2.67
N PRO A 664 -47.34 -11.97 1.34
CA PRO A 664 -46.08 -12.34 0.74
C PRO A 664 -45.05 -11.29 1.18
N SER A 665 -44.18 -11.62 2.12
CA SER A 665 -43.08 -10.74 2.53
C SER A 665 -41.82 -11.56 2.79
N ASN A 666 -41.21 -11.99 1.69
CA ASN A 666 -39.80 -11.69 1.49
C ASN A 666 -39.77 -11.05 0.11
N VAL A 667 -40.12 -9.76 0.06
CA VAL A 667 -39.85 -9.00 -1.16
C VAL A 667 -38.37 -8.70 -1.12
N ASP A 668 -37.65 -9.35 -2.03
CA ASP A 668 -36.22 -9.16 -2.22
C ASP A 668 -35.99 -7.79 -2.86
N HIS A 669 -36.10 -6.74 -2.04
CA HIS A 669 -35.89 -5.36 -2.45
C HIS A 669 -35.13 -4.61 -1.34
N PRO A 670 -34.10 -3.82 -1.67
CA PRO A 670 -33.27 -3.18 -0.65
C PRO A 670 -34.04 -2.26 0.30
N SER A 671 -35.02 -1.49 -0.19
CA SER A 671 -35.87 -0.67 0.69
C SER A 671 -36.75 -1.48 1.65
N ALA A 672 -37.11 -2.72 1.31
CA ALA A 672 -37.90 -3.59 2.19
C ALA A 672 -37.03 -4.04 3.37
N ALA A 673 -35.86 -4.58 3.05
CA ALA A 673 -34.86 -4.99 4.03
C ALA A 673 -34.42 -3.81 4.94
N HIS A 674 -34.25 -2.61 4.37
CA HIS A 674 -33.92 -1.41 5.14
C HIS A 674 -35.02 -1.06 6.16
N ILE A 675 -36.29 -1.08 5.74
CA ILE A 675 -37.42 -0.81 6.65
C ILE A 675 -37.48 -1.85 7.78
N GLU A 676 -37.29 -3.13 7.46
CA GLU A 676 -37.35 -4.24 8.42
C GLU A 676 -36.19 -4.20 9.42
N ASN A 677 -34.98 -3.84 8.98
CA ASN A 677 -33.78 -3.86 9.81
C ASN A 677 -33.60 -2.60 10.68
N THR A 678 -34.05 -1.44 10.19
CA THR A 678 -33.78 -0.15 10.84
C THR A 678 -35.01 0.51 11.47
N GLU A 679 -36.22 0.00 11.17
CA GLU A 679 -37.50 0.56 11.62
C GLU A 679 -37.61 2.10 11.42
N PRO A 680 -37.29 2.66 10.23
CA PRO A 680 -37.17 4.10 10.02
C PRO A 680 -38.54 4.80 10.00
N THR A 681 -38.56 6.14 10.01
CA THR A 681 -39.84 6.84 9.75
C THR A 681 -40.14 6.77 8.26
N VAL A 682 -41.35 6.30 7.92
CA VAL A 682 -41.80 6.25 6.53
C VAL A 682 -42.68 7.46 6.18
N TYR A 683 -42.18 8.27 5.25
CA TYR A 683 -42.80 9.45 4.69
C TYR A 683 -43.44 9.18 3.34
N LYS A 684 -44.20 10.17 2.91
CA LYS A 684 -44.73 10.29 1.57
C LYS A 684 -44.60 11.74 1.13
N PHE A 685 -44.04 11.93 -0.05
CA PHE A 685 -43.94 13.20 -0.76
C PHE A 685 -44.93 13.27 -1.92
N THR A 686 -45.48 14.45 -2.17
CA THR A 686 -46.38 14.70 -3.30
C THR A 686 -46.08 15.98 -3.99
N ALA A 687 -45.81 15.85 -5.28
CA ALA A 687 -45.47 16.94 -6.16
C ALA A 687 -46.13 16.74 -7.54
N PRO A 688 -46.24 17.81 -8.35
CA PRO A 688 -46.65 17.68 -9.75
C PRO A 688 -45.58 16.92 -10.57
N PRO A 689 -45.95 16.36 -11.74
CA PRO A 689 -45.08 15.46 -12.51
C PRO A 689 -43.77 16.11 -12.99
N ASP A 690 -43.79 17.39 -13.35
CA ASP A 690 -42.62 18.19 -13.76
C ASP A 690 -41.65 18.51 -12.62
N TYR A 691 -42.11 18.51 -11.37
CA TYR A 691 -41.22 18.59 -10.21
C TYR A 691 -40.30 17.37 -10.11
N TRP A 692 -40.86 16.19 -10.41
CA TRP A 692 -40.15 14.93 -10.26
C TRP A 692 -39.03 14.75 -11.28
N LEU A 693 -39.10 15.38 -12.46
CA LEU A 693 -37.97 15.41 -13.41
C LEU A 693 -36.73 16.07 -12.79
N THR A 694 -36.91 17.18 -12.06
CA THR A 694 -35.83 17.81 -11.30
C THR A 694 -35.36 16.91 -10.14
N THR A 695 -36.27 16.20 -9.47
CA THR A 695 -35.86 15.21 -8.46
C THR A 695 -35.00 14.09 -9.04
N VAL A 696 -35.29 13.62 -10.26
CA VAL A 696 -34.43 12.64 -10.94
C VAL A 696 -33.08 13.25 -11.32
N GLU A 697 -33.05 14.50 -11.78
CA GLU A 697 -31.83 15.20 -12.17
C GLU A 697 -30.87 15.44 -11.00
N PHE A 698 -31.40 15.77 -9.81
CA PHE A 698 -30.61 16.16 -8.64
C PHE A 698 -30.61 15.12 -7.50
N GLY A 699 -31.30 13.98 -7.68
CA GLY A 699 -31.44 12.96 -6.64
C GLY A 699 -32.03 13.50 -5.33
N SER A 700 -32.89 14.51 -5.39
CA SER A 700 -33.27 15.29 -4.20
C SER A 700 -34.72 15.78 -4.21
N VAL A 701 -35.26 16.01 -3.01
CA VAL A 701 -36.54 16.70 -2.77
C VAL A 701 -36.32 17.99 -2.02
N SER A 702 -37.30 18.88 -2.11
CA SER A 702 -37.22 20.24 -1.59
C SER A 702 -38.38 20.60 -0.68
N PHE A 703 -38.12 21.59 0.18
CA PHE A 703 -39.03 22.10 1.19
C PHE A 703 -39.17 23.62 1.03
N GLU A 704 -40.41 24.10 1.24
CA GLU A 704 -40.69 25.54 1.27
C GLU A 704 -40.30 26.12 2.64
N GLU A 705 -39.91 27.40 2.74
CA GLU A 705 -39.54 28.06 4.03
C GLU A 705 -40.51 27.75 5.20
N GLY A 706 -41.82 27.66 4.92
CA GLY A 706 -42.83 27.34 5.93
C GLY A 706 -42.82 25.89 6.42
N GLN A 707 -41.89 25.06 5.96
CA GLN A 707 -41.75 23.63 6.27
C GLN A 707 -40.43 23.30 6.97
N GLN A 708 -39.71 24.30 7.49
CA GLN A 708 -38.45 24.10 8.21
C GLN A 708 -38.55 23.04 9.31
N ASP A 709 -39.57 23.10 10.17
CA ASP A 709 -39.81 22.09 11.20
C ASP A 709 -39.88 20.65 10.64
N ARG A 710 -40.31 20.46 9.39
CA ARG A 710 -40.39 19.12 8.77
C ARG A 710 -39.04 18.67 8.22
N TRP A 711 -38.28 19.61 7.68
CA TRP A 711 -36.94 19.38 7.18
C TRP A 711 -35.99 19.05 8.32
N ASP A 712 -36.05 19.80 9.42
CA ASP A 712 -35.29 19.57 10.66
C ASP A 712 -35.60 18.22 11.35
N ASN A 713 -36.77 17.62 11.05
CA ASN A 713 -37.20 16.33 11.63
C ASN A 713 -36.86 15.13 10.74
N LEU A 714 -36.24 15.33 9.57
CA LEU A 714 -35.76 14.21 8.77
C LEU A 714 -34.47 13.65 9.36
N GLU A 715 -34.38 12.34 9.41
CA GLU A 715 -33.17 11.61 9.80
C GLU A 715 -32.61 10.86 8.58
N GLU A 716 -31.29 10.75 8.48
CA GLU A 716 -30.65 9.91 7.47
C GLU A 716 -31.12 8.45 7.63
N GLY A 717 -31.42 7.80 6.52
CA GLY A 717 -32.03 6.47 6.51
C GLY A 717 -33.56 6.47 6.61
N ASP A 718 -34.22 7.61 6.81
CA ASP A 718 -35.67 7.70 6.69
C ASP A 718 -36.12 7.31 5.26
N VAL A 719 -37.34 6.79 5.12
CA VAL A 719 -37.82 6.27 3.83
C VAL A 719 -38.98 7.10 3.30
N ALA A 720 -39.02 7.36 2.00
CA ALA A 720 -40.06 8.19 1.42
C ALA A 720 -40.66 7.67 0.11
N PHE A 721 -41.98 7.52 0.10
CA PHE A 721 -42.74 7.24 -1.11
C PHE A 721 -43.00 8.51 -1.94
N LEU A 722 -42.74 8.43 -3.24
CA LEU A 722 -42.88 9.54 -4.17
C LEU A 722 -44.21 9.42 -4.92
N HIS A 723 -45.09 10.40 -4.75
CA HIS A 723 -46.41 10.40 -5.39
C HIS A 723 -46.57 11.59 -6.35
N SER A 724 -46.85 11.28 -7.61
CA SER A 724 -47.10 12.25 -8.67
C SER A 724 -48.58 12.58 -8.81
N ARG A 725 -48.88 13.89 -8.90
CA ARG A 725 -50.24 14.40 -9.19
C ARG A 725 -50.52 14.34 -10.70
N ALA A 726 -51.78 14.51 -11.08
CA ALA A 726 -52.16 14.53 -12.49
C ALA A 726 -51.82 15.85 -13.22
N GLU A 727 -51.79 16.98 -12.50
CA GLU A 727 -51.62 18.31 -13.10
C GLU A 727 -50.16 18.80 -12.93
N PRO A 728 -49.43 19.11 -14.03
CA PRO A 728 -48.12 19.77 -13.97
C PRO A 728 -48.16 21.18 -13.37
N SER A 729 -47.02 21.68 -12.89
CA SER A 729 -46.84 23.08 -12.49
C SER A 729 -46.85 24.03 -13.71
N SER A 730 -46.32 23.59 -14.85
CA SER A 730 -46.45 24.33 -16.11
C SER A 730 -47.78 24.07 -16.81
N THR A 731 -48.49 25.15 -17.16
CA THR A 731 -49.75 25.06 -17.94
C THR A 731 -49.54 24.68 -19.40
N GLU A 732 -48.28 24.67 -19.87
CA GLU A 732 -47.92 24.30 -21.24
C GLU A 732 -47.80 22.78 -21.40
N LEU A 733 -47.67 22.03 -20.29
CA LEU A 733 -47.52 20.59 -20.27
C LEU A 733 -48.89 19.89 -20.09
N PRO A 734 -49.11 18.74 -20.73
CA PRO A 734 -50.34 17.97 -20.62
C PRO A 734 -50.45 17.26 -19.27
N SER A 735 -51.69 16.95 -18.86
CA SER A 735 -51.96 16.16 -17.65
C SER A 735 -51.42 14.74 -17.76
N GLN A 736 -50.87 14.24 -16.66
CA GLN A 736 -50.25 12.92 -16.54
C GLN A 736 -51.10 11.97 -15.67
N PRO A 737 -50.85 10.65 -15.71
CA PRO A 737 -51.38 9.72 -14.71
C PRO A 737 -50.96 10.12 -13.28
N SER A 738 -51.86 9.99 -12.32
CA SER A 738 -51.56 10.23 -10.90
C SER A 738 -51.37 8.90 -10.16
N GLY A 739 -50.26 8.79 -9.44
CA GLY A 739 -49.87 7.55 -8.79
C GLY A 739 -48.54 7.66 -8.06
N VAL A 740 -48.18 6.59 -7.37
CA VAL A 740 -46.88 6.44 -6.70
C VAL A 740 -45.86 6.06 -7.77
N ILE A 741 -44.80 6.85 -7.91
CA ILE A 741 -43.79 6.72 -8.97
C ILE A 741 -42.49 6.07 -8.47
N GLY A 742 -42.32 5.95 -7.16
CA GLY A 742 -41.08 5.43 -6.59
C GLY A 742 -40.98 5.52 -5.08
N ILE A 743 -39.81 5.16 -4.58
CA ILE A 743 -39.42 5.18 -3.17
C ILE A 743 -37.94 5.59 -3.07
N GLY A 744 -37.58 6.37 -2.07
CA GLY A 744 -36.19 6.74 -1.80
C GLY A 744 -35.83 6.62 -0.32
N ILE A 745 -34.56 6.39 -0.04
CA ILE A 745 -33.96 6.45 1.30
C ILE A 745 -33.31 7.83 1.42
N ILE A 746 -33.72 8.60 2.41
CA ILE A 746 -33.28 9.96 2.68
C ILE A 746 -31.81 9.93 3.11
N GLY A 747 -31.00 10.72 2.43
CA GLY A 747 -29.63 11.02 2.81
C GLY A 747 -29.56 12.31 3.63
N HIS A 748 -28.51 13.09 3.42
CA HIS A 748 -28.28 14.32 4.16
C HIS A 748 -29.20 15.48 3.71
N THR A 749 -29.28 16.50 4.56
CA THR A 749 -30.04 17.72 4.31
C THR A 749 -29.12 18.92 4.16
N PHE A 750 -29.42 19.82 3.21
CA PHE A 750 -28.61 21.01 2.96
C PHE A 750 -29.46 22.17 2.40
N GLU A 751 -28.87 23.38 2.37
CA GLU A 751 -29.47 24.55 1.73
C GLU A 751 -28.78 24.85 0.39
N LYS A 752 -29.57 25.16 -0.64
CA LYS A 752 -29.07 25.60 -1.95
C LYS A 752 -29.32 27.08 -2.20
N SER A 753 -28.42 27.70 -2.96
CA SER A 753 -28.53 29.11 -3.38
C SER A 753 -29.07 29.29 -4.81
N ASP A 754 -28.88 28.31 -5.69
CA ASP A 754 -29.28 28.40 -7.09
C ASP A 754 -30.68 27.83 -7.33
N PRO A 755 -31.45 28.38 -8.29
CA PRO A 755 -32.73 27.79 -8.68
C PRO A 755 -32.50 26.46 -9.40
N TRP A 756 -33.22 25.41 -9.01
CA TRP A 756 -33.18 24.09 -9.69
C TRP A 756 -34.53 23.73 -10.29
N TRP A 757 -35.64 24.04 -9.60
CA TRP A 757 -36.98 23.72 -10.08
C TRP A 757 -37.50 24.79 -11.03
N LEU A 758 -38.28 24.36 -12.02
CA LEU A 758 -38.91 25.25 -13.02
C LEU A 758 -39.72 26.40 -12.37
N ASP A 759 -40.40 26.13 -11.26
CA ASP A 759 -41.17 27.15 -10.53
C ASP A 759 -40.29 28.25 -9.90
N GLU A 760 -39.02 27.97 -9.58
CA GLU A 760 -38.06 28.97 -9.07
C GLU A 760 -37.62 29.93 -10.17
N TYR A 761 -37.32 29.42 -11.36
CA TYR A 761 -36.98 30.25 -12.52
C TYR A 761 -38.12 31.16 -12.96
N HIS A 762 -39.37 30.74 -12.74
CA HIS A 762 -40.54 31.57 -13.00
C HIS A 762 -40.91 32.52 -11.84
N GLY A 763 -40.14 32.52 -10.75
CA GLY A 763 -40.34 33.37 -9.57
C GLY A 763 -41.63 33.05 -8.80
N ARG A 764 -42.11 31.80 -8.89
CA ARG A 764 -43.38 31.38 -8.29
C ARG A 764 -43.21 30.83 -6.87
N LYS A 765 -42.06 30.21 -6.60
CA LYS A 765 -41.69 29.58 -5.32
C LYS A 765 -40.17 29.65 -5.14
N GLU A 766 -39.73 29.47 -3.90
CA GLU A 766 -38.32 29.40 -3.51
C GLU A 766 -38.12 28.11 -2.70
N PHE A 767 -37.17 27.29 -3.12
CA PHE A 767 -36.90 25.98 -2.56
C PHE A 767 -35.44 25.91 -2.12
N SER A 768 -35.10 26.59 -1.03
CA SER A 768 -33.73 26.61 -0.51
C SER A 768 -33.38 25.34 0.26
N MET A 769 -34.33 24.75 1.00
CA MET A 769 -34.08 23.58 1.86
C MET A 769 -34.27 22.28 1.07
N ILE A 770 -33.23 21.44 1.05
CA ILE A 770 -33.14 20.23 0.23
C ILE A 770 -32.85 19.01 1.12
N ALA A 771 -33.43 17.87 0.78
CA ALA A 771 -33.05 16.55 1.28
C ALA A 771 -32.65 15.67 0.09
N SER A 772 -31.43 15.13 0.11
CA SER A 772 -30.95 14.21 -0.91
C SER A 772 -31.47 12.79 -0.64
N PHE A 773 -31.31 11.92 -1.64
CA PHE A 773 -31.53 10.48 -1.47
C PHE A 773 -30.20 9.76 -1.55
N ASP A 774 -29.92 8.89 -0.58
CA ASP A 774 -28.80 7.94 -0.67
C ASP A 774 -29.11 6.83 -1.67
N ARG A 775 -30.38 6.44 -1.75
CA ARG A 775 -30.90 5.47 -2.72
C ARG A 775 -32.24 5.91 -3.24
N LEU A 776 -32.45 5.80 -4.55
CA LEU A 776 -33.69 6.20 -5.20
C LEU A 776 -34.14 5.11 -6.16
N PHE A 777 -35.40 4.69 -6.06
CA PHE A 777 -35.99 3.66 -6.90
C PHE A 777 -37.25 4.20 -7.57
N LEU A 778 -37.33 4.10 -8.89
CA LEU A 778 -38.45 4.63 -9.67
C LEU A 778 -39.07 3.52 -10.53
N THR A 779 -40.38 3.63 -10.78
CA THR A 779 -41.11 2.77 -11.73
C THR A 779 -40.87 3.15 -13.20
N SER A 780 -40.12 4.21 -13.42
CA SER A 780 -40.00 4.93 -14.68
C SER A 780 -39.01 4.29 -15.64
N ASP A 781 -39.23 4.47 -16.95
CA ASP A 781 -38.22 4.13 -17.95
C ASP A 781 -37.20 5.28 -18.08
N LEU A 782 -36.07 5.12 -17.40
CA LEU A 782 -35.02 6.15 -17.32
C LEU A 782 -34.30 6.38 -18.64
N THR A 783 -34.35 5.43 -19.59
CA THR A 783 -33.65 5.55 -20.88
C THR A 783 -34.15 6.71 -21.73
N HIS A 784 -35.34 7.22 -21.40
CA HIS A 784 -36.00 8.32 -22.09
C HIS A 784 -35.89 9.67 -21.35
N ILE A 785 -35.14 9.76 -20.24
CA ILE A 785 -34.96 10.99 -19.46
C ILE A 785 -33.54 11.54 -19.67
N ASP A 786 -33.42 12.76 -20.22
CA ASP A 786 -32.12 13.41 -20.46
C ASP A 786 -31.66 14.24 -19.26
N THR A 787 -30.86 13.68 -18.37
CA THR A 787 -30.31 14.39 -17.21
C THR A 787 -29.02 15.17 -17.52
N THR A 788 -28.62 15.30 -18.79
CA THR A 788 -27.42 16.09 -19.20
C THR A 788 -27.68 17.58 -19.29
N ARG A 789 -28.95 17.97 -19.44
CA ARG A 789 -29.44 19.35 -19.57
C ARG A 789 -30.48 19.62 -18.51
N GLY A 790 -30.42 20.80 -17.89
CA GLY A 790 -31.42 21.21 -16.91
C GLY A 790 -32.79 21.39 -17.53
N ILE A 791 -33.84 21.29 -16.70
CA ILE A 791 -35.25 21.41 -17.12
C ILE A 791 -35.55 22.66 -17.96
N THR A 792 -34.82 23.77 -17.76
CA THR A 792 -35.00 25.03 -18.50
C THR A 792 -34.39 25.05 -19.90
N GLU A 793 -33.51 24.09 -20.22
CA GLU A 793 -32.83 23.98 -21.51
C GLU A 793 -33.57 23.07 -22.51
N LYS A 794 -34.64 22.43 -22.05
CA LYS A 794 -35.43 21.46 -22.82
C LYS A 794 -36.64 22.13 -23.45
N GLU A 795 -36.97 21.71 -24.67
CA GLU A 795 -38.18 22.15 -25.36
C GLU A 795 -39.43 21.47 -24.75
N THR A 796 -40.60 22.11 -24.84
CA THR A 796 -41.85 21.57 -24.27
C THR A 796 -42.15 20.15 -24.75
N THR A 797 -41.85 19.83 -26.01
CA THR A 797 -42.07 18.48 -26.57
C THR A 797 -41.13 17.42 -25.97
N GLU A 798 -39.89 17.80 -25.63
CA GLU A 798 -38.95 16.89 -24.96
C GLU A 798 -39.45 16.60 -23.53
N LEU A 799 -39.85 17.65 -22.80
CA LEU A 799 -40.44 17.51 -21.46
C LEU A 799 -41.71 16.65 -21.48
N GLU A 800 -42.56 16.77 -22.50
CA GLU A 800 -43.72 15.90 -22.66
C GLU A 800 -43.35 14.41 -22.77
N GLU A 801 -42.32 14.09 -23.54
CA GLU A 801 -41.83 12.70 -23.70
C GLU A 801 -41.26 12.17 -22.39
N GLU A 802 -40.44 12.95 -21.69
CA GLU A 802 -39.85 12.57 -20.40
C GLU A 802 -40.92 12.38 -19.31
N LEU A 803 -41.94 13.23 -19.24
CA LEU A 803 -43.04 13.08 -18.28
C LEU A 803 -43.87 11.81 -18.51
N ASN A 804 -44.09 11.46 -19.78
CA ASN A 804 -44.78 10.22 -20.13
C ASN A 804 -43.95 9.00 -19.71
N ALA A 805 -42.62 9.06 -19.86
CA ALA A 805 -41.71 8.01 -19.41
C ALA A 805 -41.67 7.91 -17.87
N LEU A 806 -41.65 9.05 -17.18
CA LEU A 806 -41.61 9.13 -15.72
C LEU A 806 -42.88 8.54 -15.07
N THR A 807 -44.05 8.88 -15.59
CA THR A 807 -45.34 8.56 -14.94
C THR A 807 -46.08 7.38 -15.56
N GLY A 808 -45.63 6.87 -16.71
CA GLY A 808 -46.33 5.85 -17.49
C GLY A 808 -46.59 4.54 -16.75
N ASN A 809 -45.69 4.15 -15.85
CA ASN A 809 -45.74 2.90 -15.07
C ASN A 809 -46.05 3.11 -13.59
N CYS A 810 -46.49 4.31 -13.19
CA CYS A 810 -46.77 4.60 -11.78
C CYS A 810 -47.86 3.67 -11.21
N LEU A 811 -47.78 3.34 -9.92
CA LEU A 811 -48.86 2.65 -9.22
C LEU A 811 -50.05 3.61 -9.07
N PRO A 812 -51.18 3.38 -9.77
CA PRO A 812 -52.25 4.36 -9.79
C PRO A 812 -52.82 4.59 -8.40
N ILE A 813 -53.19 5.84 -8.07
CA ILE A 813 -53.60 6.21 -6.72
C ILE A 813 -54.82 5.39 -6.21
N GLU A 814 -55.73 5.02 -7.10
CA GLU A 814 -56.87 4.16 -6.78
C GLU A 814 -56.43 2.77 -6.27
N LYS A 815 -55.39 2.20 -6.91
CA LYS A 815 -54.82 0.91 -6.52
C LYS A 815 -54.01 1.02 -5.23
N ALA A 816 -53.22 2.08 -5.06
CA ALA A 816 -52.51 2.36 -3.81
C ALA A 816 -53.48 2.49 -2.62
N ASN A 817 -54.59 3.20 -2.79
CA ASN A 817 -55.64 3.30 -1.76
C ASN A 817 -56.25 1.95 -1.39
N GLN A 818 -56.50 1.09 -2.39
CA GLN A 818 -57.02 -0.26 -2.17
C GLN A 818 -56.03 -1.12 -1.37
N ILE A 819 -54.74 -1.07 -1.72
CA ILE A 819 -53.67 -1.80 -1.03
C ILE A 819 -53.57 -1.35 0.43
N CYS A 820 -53.43 -0.04 0.67
CA CYS A 820 -53.34 0.52 2.03
C CYS A 820 -54.56 0.18 2.89
N SER A 821 -55.77 0.31 2.32
CA SER A 821 -57.02 -0.01 3.01
C SER A 821 -57.13 -1.49 3.37
N THR A 822 -56.54 -2.37 2.55
CA THR A 822 -56.52 -3.81 2.82
C THR A 822 -55.53 -4.15 3.93
N ALA A 823 -54.36 -3.49 3.96
CA ALA A 823 -53.32 -3.71 4.95
C ALA A 823 -53.73 -3.24 6.36
N SER A 824 -54.16 -1.98 6.52
CA SER A 824 -54.43 -1.41 7.86
C SER A 824 -55.78 -0.70 8.00
N GLY A 825 -56.67 -0.80 7.00
CA GLY A 825 -57.99 -0.15 7.03
C GLY A 825 -57.96 1.37 6.77
N THR A 826 -56.79 1.92 6.42
CA THR A 826 -56.59 3.35 6.16
C THR A 826 -56.06 3.55 4.73
N GLU A 827 -56.58 4.53 3.99
CA GLU A 827 -56.14 4.84 2.63
C GLU A 827 -54.72 5.41 2.56
N PHE A 828 -54.19 5.58 1.34
CA PHE A 828 -52.91 6.24 1.11
C PHE A 828 -52.97 7.71 1.58
N PRO A 829 -51.96 8.22 2.29
CA PRO A 829 -52.00 9.55 2.88
C PRO A 829 -51.89 10.68 1.84
N VAL A 830 -52.99 11.01 1.16
CA VAL A 830 -53.04 12.04 0.10
C VAL A 830 -53.27 13.48 0.58
N GLN A 831 -53.59 13.69 1.87
CA GLN A 831 -54.13 14.98 2.35
C GLN A 831 -53.12 16.14 2.43
N SER A 832 -51.82 15.89 2.21
CA SER A 832 -50.76 16.90 2.24
C SER A 832 -49.62 16.58 1.26
N MET A 833 -48.83 17.62 0.90
CA MET A 833 -47.60 17.44 0.11
C MET A 833 -46.58 16.55 0.83
N PHE A 834 -46.56 16.62 2.16
CA PHE A 834 -45.72 15.81 3.03
C PHE A 834 -46.61 15.10 4.06
N GLY A 835 -46.47 13.79 4.19
CA GLY A 835 -47.20 12.99 5.17
C GLY A 835 -46.36 11.84 5.71
N THR A 836 -46.76 11.29 6.86
CA THR A 836 -46.14 10.10 7.46
C THR A 836 -47.14 8.95 7.51
N PHE A 837 -46.65 7.73 7.38
CA PHE A 837 -47.47 6.54 7.58
C PHE A 837 -47.64 6.31 9.09
N ARG A 838 -48.85 6.61 9.58
CA ARG A 838 -49.24 6.50 10.99
C ARG A 838 -50.50 5.67 11.16
N THR A 839 -50.48 4.79 12.15
CA THR A 839 -51.66 4.01 12.57
C THR A 839 -52.71 4.94 13.19
N ASN A 840 -53.94 4.43 13.38
CA ASN A 840 -55.01 5.19 14.02
C ASN A 840 -54.66 5.66 15.45
N ASP A 841 -53.73 4.97 16.12
CA ASP A 841 -53.28 5.29 17.48
C ASP A 841 -52.04 6.22 17.50
N GLY A 842 -51.52 6.61 16.33
CA GLY A 842 -50.42 7.56 16.18
C GLY A 842 -49.01 6.94 16.12
N ASN A 843 -48.90 5.62 16.27
CA ASN A 843 -47.63 4.89 16.08
C ASN A 843 -47.25 4.83 14.59
N ILE A 844 -45.97 4.59 14.30
CA ILE A 844 -45.49 4.36 12.92
C ILE A 844 -46.20 3.12 12.35
N ASP A 845 -46.59 3.21 11.08
CA ASP A 845 -47.30 2.15 10.36
C ASP A 845 -46.38 1.59 9.27
N TYR A 846 -45.85 0.39 9.50
CA TYR A 846 -45.01 -0.32 8.53
C TYR A 846 -45.83 -1.23 7.60
N ASP A 847 -47.03 -1.65 8.00
CA ASP A 847 -47.90 -2.55 7.23
C ASP A 847 -48.26 -1.96 5.86
N ARG A 848 -48.65 -0.67 5.83
CA ARG A 848 -49.02 0.01 4.57
C ARG A 848 -47.81 0.23 3.64
N PRO A 849 -46.69 0.83 4.09
CA PRO A 849 -45.45 0.91 3.32
C PRO A 849 -45.03 -0.42 2.70
N MET A 850 -44.98 -1.49 3.50
CA MET A 850 -44.56 -2.81 3.01
C MET A 850 -45.54 -3.36 1.97
N ALA A 851 -46.84 -3.22 2.18
CA ALA A 851 -47.84 -3.65 1.20
C ALA A 851 -47.74 -2.88 -0.14
N LEU A 852 -47.41 -1.59 -0.10
CA LEU A 852 -47.17 -0.78 -1.31
C LEU A 852 -45.90 -1.23 -2.02
N LEU A 853 -44.81 -1.39 -1.28
CA LEU A 853 -43.53 -1.83 -1.82
C LEU A 853 -43.67 -3.20 -2.48
N ASN A 854 -44.37 -4.13 -1.85
CA ASN A 854 -44.61 -5.46 -2.41
C ASN A 854 -45.43 -5.43 -3.71
N ALA A 855 -46.27 -4.40 -3.90
CA ALA A 855 -47.05 -4.24 -5.11
C ALA A 855 -46.30 -3.55 -6.25
N MET A 856 -45.13 -2.97 -5.97
CA MET A 856 -44.32 -2.17 -6.91
C MET A 856 -42.92 -2.73 -7.15
N ALA A 857 -42.43 -3.65 -6.30
CA ALA A 857 -41.04 -4.11 -6.30
C ALA A 857 -40.54 -4.58 -7.68
N ASP A 858 -41.36 -5.34 -8.41
CA ASP A 858 -41.01 -5.82 -9.77
C ASP A 858 -40.84 -4.70 -10.81
N ASP A 859 -41.46 -3.55 -10.56
CA ASP A 859 -41.44 -2.39 -11.47
C ASP A 859 -40.40 -1.33 -11.03
N LEU A 860 -39.84 -1.42 -9.82
CA LEU A 860 -38.89 -0.46 -9.28
C LEU A 860 -37.48 -0.72 -9.82
N THR A 861 -36.89 0.30 -10.44
CA THR A 861 -35.49 0.30 -10.90
C THR A 861 -34.70 1.33 -10.10
N GLU A 862 -33.51 0.94 -9.65
CA GLU A 862 -32.61 1.84 -8.94
C GLU A 862 -32.06 2.92 -9.88
N VAL A 863 -32.06 4.17 -9.38
CA VAL A 863 -31.51 5.35 -10.02
C VAL A 863 -30.28 5.77 -9.26
N SER A 864 -29.26 6.22 -10.00
CA SER A 864 -28.09 6.84 -9.39
C SER A 864 -28.52 8.05 -8.52
N PRO A 865 -28.11 8.12 -7.23
CA PRO A 865 -28.42 9.26 -6.36
C PRO A 865 -27.68 10.54 -6.79
N ILE A 866 -26.59 10.39 -7.54
CA ILE A 866 -25.86 11.47 -8.20
C ILE A 866 -26.18 11.53 -9.69
N ASN A 867 -25.89 12.65 -10.33
CA ASN A 867 -25.99 12.85 -11.78
C ASN A 867 -24.63 12.63 -12.47
N PRO A 868 -24.42 11.50 -13.16
CA PRO A 868 -23.12 11.22 -13.76
C PRO A 868 -22.90 11.92 -15.11
N HIS A 869 -23.89 12.62 -15.67
CA HIS A 869 -23.77 13.23 -17.00
C HIS A 869 -23.50 14.71 -16.97
N GLN A 870 -23.90 15.39 -15.91
CA GLN A 870 -23.74 16.83 -15.81
C GLN A 870 -22.29 17.18 -15.42
N PRO A 871 -21.61 18.03 -16.19
CA PRO A 871 -20.31 18.57 -15.77
C PRO A 871 -20.49 19.66 -14.71
N LEU A 872 -19.45 19.93 -13.93
CA LEU A 872 -19.42 21.08 -13.02
C LEU A 872 -19.50 22.41 -13.82
N GLN A 873 -20.47 23.26 -13.48
CA GLN A 873 -20.68 24.58 -14.12
C GLN A 873 -20.44 25.78 -13.19
N SER A 874 -20.21 25.54 -11.90
CA SER A 874 -20.12 26.60 -10.88
C SER A 874 -18.72 27.23 -10.78
N THR A 875 -18.68 28.38 -10.12
CA THR A 875 -17.46 29.08 -9.72
C THR A 875 -17.22 28.90 -8.24
N LEU A 876 -15.96 28.71 -7.87
CA LEU A 876 -15.56 28.57 -6.47
C LEU A 876 -15.61 29.94 -5.76
N PRO A 877 -16.35 30.08 -4.65
CA PRO A 877 -16.36 31.31 -3.87
C PRO A 877 -15.03 31.48 -3.10
N THR A 878 -14.72 32.73 -2.75
CA THR A 878 -13.40 33.10 -2.17
C THR A 878 -13.25 32.72 -0.70
N ASP A 879 -14.36 32.56 0.01
CA ASP A 879 -14.44 32.16 1.42
C ASP A 879 -13.97 30.73 1.69
N ILE A 880 -13.83 29.88 0.65
CA ILE A 880 -13.14 28.58 0.76
C ILE A 880 -11.73 28.73 1.33
N LEU A 881 -11.07 29.86 1.07
CA LEU A 881 -9.72 30.14 1.56
C LEU A 881 -9.71 30.85 2.92
N ASP A 882 -10.84 30.96 3.62
CA ASP A 882 -10.89 31.58 4.95
C ASP A 882 -9.92 30.88 5.92
N GLY A 883 -9.07 31.65 6.60
CA GLY A 883 -7.97 31.14 7.42
C GLY A 883 -6.65 30.85 6.67
N LEU A 884 -6.63 30.92 5.34
CA LEU A 884 -5.40 30.97 4.55
C LEU A 884 -5.09 32.42 4.14
N HIS A 885 -3.87 32.87 4.43
CA HIS A 885 -3.43 34.20 4.05
C HIS A 885 -2.66 34.20 2.72
N PHE A 886 -3.17 34.95 1.74
CA PHE A 886 -2.50 35.24 0.48
C PHE A 886 -2.31 36.74 0.33
N GLU A 887 -1.16 37.14 -0.21
CA GLU A 887 -0.92 38.54 -0.57
C GLU A 887 -1.75 38.94 -1.81
N ASP A 888 -2.20 40.19 -1.83
CA ASP A 888 -3.02 40.77 -2.91
C ASP A 888 -4.25 39.91 -3.26
N ASP A 889 -4.48 39.67 -4.56
CA ASP A 889 -5.56 38.87 -5.13
C ASP A 889 -5.11 37.45 -5.54
N LEU A 890 -3.99 36.96 -4.98
CA LEU A 890 -3.41 35.67 -5.38
C LEU A 890 -4.34 34.50 -5.08
N GLY A 891 -4.98 34.47 -3.90
CA GLY A 891 -5.94 33.43 -3.54
C GLY A 891 -7.12 33.37 -4.51
N GLU A 892 -7.70 34.52 -4.85
CA GLU A 892 -8.79 34.63 -5.83
C GLU A 892 -8.36 34.11 -7.21
N LYS A 893 -7.14 34.44 -7.66
CA LYS A 893 -6.57 33.94 -8.91
C LYS A 893 -6.34 32.43 -8.92
N ILE A 894 -5.93 31.85 -7.81
CA ILE A 894 -5.75 30.40 -7.66
C ILE A 894 -7.12 29.71 -7.81
N LEU A 895 -8.15 30.18 -7.09
CA LEU A 895 -9.51 29.64 -7.22
C LEU A 895 -10.09 29.85 -8.61
N GLU A 896 -9.84 30.99 -9.26
CA GLU A 896 -10.27 31.24 -10.65
C GLU A 896 -9.62 30.24 -11.62
N GLN A 897 -8.33 29.94 -11.45
CA GLN A 897 -7.63 28.93 -12.25
C GLN A 897 -8.20 27.53 -12.03
N ILE A 898 -8.43 27.15 -10.77
CA ILE A 898 -9.04 25.85 -10.42
C ILE A 898 -10.44 25.75 -11.03
N SER A 899 -11.32 26.73 -10.79
CA SER A 899 -12.67 26.76 -11.35
C SER A 899 -12.67 26.71 -12.89
N THR A 900 -11.75 27.41 -13.53
CA THR A 900 -11.61 27.37 -14.99
C THR A 900 -11.16 26.00 -15.49
N ALA A 901 -10.21 25.37 -14.80
CA ALA A 901 -9.74 24.04 -15.11
C ALA A 901 -10.83 22.97 -14.94
N LEU A 902 -11.58 23.00 -13.83
CA LEU A 902 -12.68 22.07 -13.57
C LEU A 902 -13.77 22.16 -14.64
N ARG A 903 -14.20 23.38 -14.98
CA ARG A 903 -15.17 23.64 -16.08
C ARG A 903 -14.66 23.21 -17.46
N SER A 904 -13.34 23.21 -17.66
CA SER A 904 -12.72 22.70 -18.89
C SER A 904 -12.56 21.18 -18.93
N GLY A 905 -12.98 20.46 -17.89
CA GLY A 905 -12.87 19.01 -17.81
C GLY A 905 -11.49 18.49 -17.43
N LYS A 906 -10.64 19.33 -16.82
CA LYS A 906 -9.27 18.94 -16.43
C LYS A 906 -9.19 18.51 -14.97
N HIS A 907 -8.35 17.52 -14.70
CA HIS A 907 -7.86 17.22 -13.35
C HIS A 907 -6.93 18.36 -12.88
N ILE A 908 -6.72 18.50 -11.59
CA ILE A 908 -5.97 19.62 -11.00
C ILE A 908 -4.65 19.10 -10.43
N LEU A 909 -3.55 19.73 -10.81
CA LEU A 909 -2.24 19.49 -10.19
C LEU A 909 -1.73 20.79 -9.58
N LEU A 910 -1.73 20.85 -8.25
CA LEU A 910 -1.24 21.98 -7.47
C LEU A 910 0.28 21.84 -7.31
N THR A 911 1.01 22.83 -7.82
CA THR A 911 2.48 22.83 -7.82
C THR A 911 3.02 24.03 -7.06
N GLY A 912 4.08 23.84 -6.31
CA GLY A 912 4.69 24.94 -5.58
C GLY A 912 5.70 24.48 -4.54
N PRO A 913 6.30 25.44 -3.83
CA PRO A 913 7.18 25.15 -2.71
C PRO A 913 6.49 24.35 -1.59
N PRO A 914 7.26 23.68 -0.73
CA PRO A 914 6.71 23.06 0.48
C PRO A 914 6.13 24.13 1.40
N GLY A 915 5.00 23.82 2.05
CA GLY A 915 4.36 24.71 3.02
C GLY A 915 3.59 25.89 2.43
N THR A 916 3.22 25.89 1.15
CA THR A 916 2.38 26.94 0.54
C THR A 916 0.87 26.68 0.60
N GLY A 917 0.44 25.60 1.28
CA GLY A 917 -0.99 25.27 1.46
C GLY A 917 -1.62 24.50 0.29
N LYS A 918 -0.83 23.78 -0.53
CA LYS A 918 -1.32 23.04 -1.69
C LYS A 918 -2.37 21.99 -1.30
N THR A 919 -2.04 21.11 -0.37
CA THR A 919 -2.92 20.03 0.11
C THR A 919 -4.18 20.59 0.75
N GLU A 920 -4.03 21.61 1.61
CA GLU A 920 -5.15 22.36 2.21
C GLU A 920 -6.10 22.97 1.17
N ILE A 921 -5.58 23.59 0.09
CA ILE A 921 -6.42 24.13 -0.99
C ILE A 921 -7.18 23.01 -1.70
N ALA A 922 -6.53 21.86 -1.97
CA ALA A 922 -7.18 20.73 -2.61
C ALA A 922 -8.32 20.18 -1.76
N GLU A 923 -8.07 19.93 -0.47
CA GLU A 923 -9.06 19.42 0.49
C GLU A 923 -10.27 20.36 0.58
N ARG A 924 -10.06 21.65 0.87
CA ARG A 924 -11.17 22.60 1.04
C ARG A 924 -11.99 22.80 -0.23
N VAL A 925 -11.35 22.74 -1.40
CA VAL A 925 -12.08 22.80 -2.67
C VAL A 925 -12.90 21.52 -2.86
N CYS A 926 -12.34 20.34 -2.58
CA CYS A 926 -13.05 19.07 -2.68
C CYS A 926 -14.24 18.99 -1.70
N GLU A 927 -14.02 19.37 -0.44
CA GLU A 927 -15.04 19.44 0.60
C GLU A 927 -16.16 20.40 0.18
N HIS A 928 -15.82 21.63 -0.22
CA HIS A 928 -16.80 22.58 -0.71
C HIS A 928 -17.60 22.04 -1.90
N LEU A 929 -16.95 21.38 -2.87
CA LEU A 929 -17.64 20.81 -4.03
C LEU A 929 -18.61 19.69 -3.62
N ALA A 930 -18.21 18.81 -2.70
CA ALA A 930 -19.08 17.77 -2.16
C ALA A 930 -20.29 18.35 -1.43
N GLU A 931 -20.09 19.36 -0.59
CA GLU A 931 -21.17 20.00 0.19
C GLU A 931 -22.12 20.84 -0.66
N SER A 932 -21.59 21.60 -1.62
CA SER A 932 -22.38 22.52 -2.45
C SER A 932 -23.01 21.86 -3.66
N HIS A 933 -22.48 20.72 -4.11
CA HIS A 933 -22.99 19.94 -5.24
C HIS A 933 -23.12 18.45 -4.89
N PRO A 934 -23.90 18.08 -3.86
CA PRO A 934 -24.07 16.68 -3.43
C PRO A 934 -24.78 15.81 -4.47
N TYR A 935 -25.49 16.46 -5.40
CA TYR A 935 -26.07 15.80 -6.56
C TYR A 935 -25.03 15.45 -7.64
N LEU A 936 -23.83 16.03 -7.60
CA LEU A 936 -22.71 15.64 -8.45
C LEU A 936 -21.76 14.74 -7.70
N TYR A 937 -21.40 15.07 -6.46
CA TYR A 937 -20.31 14.46 -5.72
C TYR A 937 -20.84 13.77 -4.47
N SER A 938 -20.42 12.52 -4.25
CA SER A 938 -20.79 11.74 -3.07
C SER A 938 -19.89 12.05 -1.87
N GLY A 939 -18.70 12.62 -2.12
CA GLY A 939 -17.71 12.93 -1.10
C GLY A 939 -16.33 13.17 -1.73
N PHE A 940 -15.28 13.01 -0.93
CA PHE A 940 -13.90 12.95 -1.40
C PHE A 940 -13.04 12.05 -0.51
N GLU A 941 -11.93 11.58 -1.05
CA GLU A 941 -10.92 10.81 -0.32
C GLU A 941 -9.54 11.42 -0.54
N MET A 942 -8.74 11.50 0.53
CA MET A 942 -7.33 11.85 0.44
C MET A 942 -6.45 10.60 0.56
N THR A 943 -5.47 10.49 -0.32
CA THR A 943 -4.43 9.47 -0.25
C THR A 943 -3.07 10.09 -0.55
N THR A 944 -2.00 9.47 -0.07
CA THR A 944 -0.62 9.88 -0.36
C THR A 944 0.02 8.88 -1.30
N ALA A 945 0.60 9.37 -2.40
CA ALA A 945 1.34 8.53 -3.32
C ALA A 945 2.66 8.05 -2.69
N THR A 946 2.94 6.76 -2.80
CA THR A 946 4.17 6.13 -2.28
C THR A 946 4.89 5.38 -3.41
N ALA A 947 6.18 5.08 -3.23
CA ALA A 947 6.96 4.40 -4.25
C ALA A 947 6.43 2.99 -4.59
N ASP A 948 5.70 2.37 -3.66
CA ASP A 948 5.14 1.02 -3.81
C ASP A 948 3.80 0.99 -4.57
N TRP A 949 3.22 2.15 -4.87
CA TRP A 949 1.95 2.22 -5.60
C TRP A 949 2.00 1.46 -6.92
N SER A 950 1.01 0.62 -7.11
CA SER A 950 0.84 -0.25 -8.28
C SER A 950 -0.58 -0.14 -8.85
N THR A 951 -0.82 -0.83 -9.97
CA THR A 951 -2.18 -0.96 -10.51
C THR A 951 -3.14 -1.63 -9.54
N PHE A 952 -2.63 -2.48 -8.62
CA PHE A 952 -3.47 -3.10 -7.61
C PHE A 952 -4.06 -2.05 -6.67
N ASP A 953 -3.26 -1.08 -6.23
CA ASP A 953 -3.68 -0.03 -5.31
C ASP A 953 -4.64 0.96 -5.98
N THR A 954 -4.39 1.32 -7.24
CA THR A 954 -5.20 2.34 -7.92
C THR A 954 -6.46 1.77 -8.58
N VAL A 955 -6.32 0.65 -9.29
CA VAL A 955 -7.39 0.02 -10.07
C VAL A 955 -8.04 -1.12 -9.29
N GLY A 956 -7.26 -1.98 -8.68
CA GLY A 956 -7.73 -3.18 -7.99
C GLY A 956 -7.13 -4.45 -8.57
N GLY A 957 -7.42 -5.58 -7.93
CA GLY A 957 -6.95 -6.90 -8.36
C GLY A 957 -7.64 -8.03 -7.62
N TYR A 958 -7.24 -9.27 -7.92
CA TYR A 958 -7.79 -10.43 -7.25
C TYR A 958 -7.21 -10.59 -5.85
N MET A 959 -8.09 -10.82 -4.87
CA MET A 959 -7.77 -11.15 -3.49
C MET A 959 -8.57 -12.38 -3.05
N PRO A 960 -8.04 -13.21 -2.14
CA PRO A 960 -8.78 -14.31 -1.55
C PRO A 960 -10.10 -13.84 -0.91
N SER A 961 -11.16 -14.64 -1.04
CA SER A 961 -12.43 -14.36 -0.37
C SER A 961 -12.31 -14.58 1.15
N GLU A 962 -13.03 -13.79 1.95
CA GLU A 962 -13.01 -13.89 3.43
C GLU A 962 -13.80 -15.11 3.96
N SER A 963 -14.52 -15.83 3.09
CA SER A 963 -15.25 -17.05 3.47
C SER A 963 -14.35 -18.27 3.44
N ILE A 964 -14.14 -18.85 4.62
CA ILE A 964 -13.30 -20.04 4.89
C ILE A 964 -13.76 -21.30 4.12
N GLU A 965 -14.96 -21.28 3.51
CA GLU A 965 -15.51 -22.41 2.75
C GLU A 965 -15.21 -22.38 1.25
N ASP A 966 -14.66 -21.30 0.69
CA ASP A 966 -14.48 -21.13 -0.77
C ASP A 966 -13.08 -20.55 -1.12
N ASP A 967 -12.22 -21.39 -1.71
CA ASP A 967 -10.85 -21.09 -2.22
C ASP A 967 -10.84 -20.10 -3.42
N ASN A 968 -11.91 -19.33 -3.59
CA ASN A 968 -12.13 -18.50 -4.76
C ASN A 968 -11.48 -17.11 -4.59
N LEU A 969 -10.73 -16.72 -5.62
CA LEU A 969 -10.26 -15.34 -5.80
C LEU A 969 -11.42 -14.43 -6.18
N SER A 970 -11.56 -13.32 -5.47
CA SER A 970 -12.55 -12.28 -5.72
C SER A 970 -11.87 -10.98 -6.13
N PHE A 971 -12.45 -10.24 -7.08
CA PHE A 971 -11.91 -8.93 -7.45
C PHE A 971 -12.18 -7.92 -6.34
N LYS A 972 -11.12 -7.30 -5.81
CA LYS A 972 -11.20 -6.18 -4.89
C LYS A 972 -10.84 -4.88 -5.64
N PRO A 973 -11.77 -3.91 -5.77
CA PRO A 973 -11.51 -2.63 -6.41
C PRO A 973 -10.48 -1.79 -5.62
N GLY A 974 -9.61 -1.09 -6.34
CA GLY A 974 -8.62 -0.17 -5.80
C GLY A 974 -9.19 1.23 -5.51
N ILE A 975 -8.32 2.16 -5.11
CA ILE A 975 -8.71 3.49 -4.63
C ILE A 975 -9.53 4.29 -5.64
N VAL A 976 -9.32 4.11 -6.95
CA VAL A 976 -10.09 4.85 -7.96
C VAL A 976 -11.48 4.24 -8.15
N LEU A 977 -11.59 2.92 -8.22
CA LEU A 977 -12.87 2.24 -8.46
C LEU A 977 -13.81 2.38 -7.26
N ASN A 978 -13.28 2.36 -6.04
CA ASN A 978 -14.02 2.59 -4.80
C ASN A 978 -14.68 3.98 -4.68
N ARG A 979 -14.32 4.91 -5.58
CA ARG A 979 -14.84 6.28 -5.63
C ARG A 979 -15.91 6.46 -6.70
N LEU A 980 -16.00 5.50 -7.62
CA LEU A 980 -17.00 5.46 -8.68
C LEU A 980 -18.19 4.57 -8.30
N LYS A 981 -18.01 3.65 -7.35
CA LYS A 981 -19.04 2.72 -6.91
C LYS A 981 -18.87 2.36 -5.43
N ASN A 982 -19.96 2.39 -4.66
CA ASN A 982 -19.94 2.00 -3.25
C ASN A 982 -19.92 0.47 -3.14
N SER A 983 -18.90 -0.07 -2.48
CA SER A 983 -18.68 -1.53 -2.38
C SER A 983 -19.69 -2.27 -1.49
N GLN A 984 -20.42 -1.56 -0.62
CA GLN A 984 -21.41 -2.17 0.28
C GLN A 984 -22.80 -2.22 -0.35
N THR A 985 -23.18 -1.17 -1.09
CA THR A 985 -24.52 -1.04 -1.67
C THR A 985 -24.57 -1.32 -3.17
N ASP A 986 -23.41 -1.45 -3.82
CA ASP A 986 -23.23 -1.52 -5.27
C ASP A 986 -23.80 -0.30 -6.02
N THR A 987 -24.04 0.81 -5.30
CA THR A 987 -24.60 2.04 -5.88
C THR A 987 -23.52 2.89 -6.53
N GLN A 988 -23.87 3.56 -7.62
CA GLN A 988 -22.98 4.54 -8.26
C GLN A 988 -22.60 5.66 -7.27
N ALA A 989 -21.31 6.00 -7.26
CA ALA A 989 -20.73 7.08 -6.46
C ALA A 989 -19.90 8.02 -7.34
N ASN A 990 -19.52 9.17 -6.78
CA ASN A 990 -18.61 10.13 -7.41
C ASN A 990 -17.82 10.88 -6.36
N ASP A 991 -16.95 10.15 -5.69
CA ASP A 991 -16.03 10.75 -4.74
C ASP A 991 -14.86 11.37 -5.51
N LEU A 992 -14.53 12.62 -5.16
CA LEU A 992 -13.29 13.25 -5.63
C LEU A 992 -12.08 12.55 -4.98
N ILE A 993 -10.92 12.61 -5.65
CA ILE A 993 -9.68 12.06 -5.09
C ILE A 993 -8.65 13.17 -4.95
N VAL A 994 -8.10 13.29 -3.75
CA VAL A 994 -6.90 14.10 -3.47
C VAL A 994 -5.70 13.15 -3.36
N ILE A 995 -4.74 13.28 -4.27
CA ILE A 995 -3.47 12.52 -4.24
C ILE A 995 -2.34 13.46 -3.83
N ASP A 996 -1.92 13.35 -2.58
CA ASP A 996 -0.80 14.12 -2.07
C ASP A 996 0.54 13.52 -2.53
N GLU A 997 1.52 14.39 -2.79
CA GLU A 997 2.89 14.00 -3.16
C GLU A 997 2.97 13.07 -4.38
N LEU A 998 2.17 13.35 -5.42
CA LEU A 998 1.97 12.46 -6.58
C LEU A 998 3.28 12.00 -7.25
N ASN A 999 4.32 12.82 -7.23
CA ASN A 999 5.63 12.51 -7.80
C ASN A 999 6.43 11.43 -7.02
N ARG A 1000 5.97 10.98 -5.86
CA ARG A 1000 6.60 9.89 -5.08
C ARG A 1000 6.29 8.49 -5.59
N ALA A 1001 5.27 8.34 -6.43
CA ALA A 1001 4.91 7.08 -7.05
C ALA A 1001 5.33 7.04 -8.52
N ASP A 1002 5.67 5.86 -9.04
CA ASP A 1002 5.75 5.62 -10.47
C ASP A 1002 4.32 5.63 -11.04
N ILE A 1003 3.89 6.80 -11.52
CA ILE A 1003 2.51 7.00 -12.01
C ILE A 1003 2.20 6.17 -13.24
N ASP A 1004 3.18 5.91 -14.11
CA ASP A 1004 2.95 5.10 -15.31
C ASP A 1004 2.65 3.64 -14.91
N LYS A 1005 3.41 3.10 -13.94
CA LYS A 1005 3.15 1.78 -13.34
C LYS A 1005 1.86 1.76 -12.52
N ALA A 1006 1.65 2.76 -11.67
CA ALA A 1006 0.53 2.79 -10.73
C ALA A 1006 -0.81 2.94 -11.44
N PHE A 1007 -0.94 3.83 -12.44
CA PHE A 1007 -2.22 4.08 -13.10
C PHE A 1007 -2.53 3.08 -14.21
N GLY A 1008 -1.52 2.48 -14.86
CA GLY A 1008 -1.69 1.43 -15.87
C GLY A 1008 -2.80 1.73 -16.90
N GLN A 1009 -3.92 1.00 -16.83
CA GLN A 1009 -5.05 1.16 -17.76
C GLN A 1009 -5.92 2.40 -17.52
N LEU A 1010 -5.81 3.07 -16.37
CA LEU A 1010 -6.52 4.33 -16.09
C LEU A 1010 -6.12 5.47 -17.04
N PHE A 1011 -4.97 5.39 -17.70
CA PHE A 1011 -4.59 6.37 -18.73
C PHE A 1011 -5.62 6.48 -19.86
N THR A 1012 -6.23 5.36 -20.23
CA THR A 1012 -7.32 5.30 -21.22
C THR A 1012 -8.58 5.96 -20.66
N LEU A 1013 -8.89 5.70 -19.40
CA LEU A 1013 -10.01 6.31 -18.68
C LEU A 1013 -9.89 7.84 -18.59
N LEU A 1014 -8.75 8.35 -18.14
CA LEU A 1014 -8.44 9.79 -18.09
C LEU A 1014 -8.42 10.44 -19.48
N SER A 1015 -8.38 9.63 -20.53
CA SER A 1015 -8.54 10.08 -21.92
C SER A 1015 -10.00 10.25 -22.35
N GLY A 1016 -10.95 9.90 -21.48
CA GLY A 1016 -12.39 9.92 -21.76
C GLY A 1016 -12.83 8.72 -22.59
N GLN A 1017 -12.14 7.59 -22.48
CA GLN A 1017 -12.44 6.36 -23.20
C GLN A 1017 -12.71 5.22 -22.22
N SER A 1018 -13.72 4.40 -22.53
CA SER A 1018 -14.01 3.19 -21.78
C SER A 1018 -12.87 2.16 -21.95
N VAL A 1019 -12.57 1.42 -20.89
CA VAL A 1019 -11.51 0.40 -20.87
C VAL A 1019 -11.98 -0.83 -20.12
N GLN A 1020 -11.60 -1.98 -20.65
CA GLN A 1020 -11.88 -3.27 -20.05
C GLN A 1020 -10.64 -3.74 -19.30
N LEU A 1021 -10.83 -4.14 -18.04
CA LEU A 1021 -9.78 -4.61 -17.16
C LEU A 1021 -9.59 -6.12 -17.27
N PRO A 1022 -8.39 -6.66 -16.96
CA PRO A 1022 -8.11 -8.10 -17.02
C PRO A 1022 -8.67 -8.88 -15.80
N TYR A 1023 -9.76 -8.38 -15.20
CA TYR A 1023 -10.40 -8.94 -14.02
C TYR A 1023 -11.85 -9.30 -14.32
N THR A 1024 -12.44 -10.17 -13.51
CA THR A 1024 -13.82 -10.61 -13.67
C THR A 1024 -14.57 -10.57 -12.34
N VAL A 1025 -15.85 -10.23 -12.41
CA VAL A 1025 -16.84 -10.32 -11.32
C VAL A 1025 -18.02 -11.10 -11.88
N ASP A 1026 -18.43 -12.17 -11.21
CA ASP A 1026 -19.50 -13.08 -11.65
C ASP A 1026 -19.32 -13.64 -13.08
N GLY A 1027 -18.05 -13.85 -13.47
CA GLY A 1027 -17.69 -14.35 -14.80
C GLY A 1027 -17.83 -13.33 -15.94
N GLN A 1028 -18.08 -12.06 -15.62
CA GLN A 1028 -18.10 -10.92 -16.55
C GLN A 1028 -16.84 -10.08 -16.34
N GLU A 1029 -16.25 -9.57 -17.41
CA GLU A 1029 -15.03 -8.76 -17.32
C GLU A 1029 -15.34 -7.40 -16.69
N VAL A 1030 -14.45 -6.91 -15.82
CA VAL A 1030 -14.62 -5.61 -15.18
C VAL A 1030 -14.40 -4.50 -16.21
N GLU A 1031 -15.34 -3.57 -16.30
CA GLU A 1031 -15.35 -2.50 -17.28
C GLU A 1031 -15.39 -1.13 -16.60
N LEU A 1032 -14.44 -0.26 -16.96
CA LEU A 1032 -14.49 1.16 -16.65
C LEU A 1032 -15.14 1.87 -17.84
N THR A 1033 -16.38 2.31 -17.69
CA THR A 1033 -17.16 2.86 -18.79
C THR A 1033 -17.41 4.35 -18.62
N THR A 1034 -17.39 5.08 -19.74
CA THR A 1034 -17.92 6.44 -19.75
C THR A 1034 -19.43 6.37 -19.90
N TYR A 1035 -20.15 7.36 -19.37
CA TYR A 1035 -21.59 7.34 -19.51
C TYR A 1035 -22.08 7.30 -20.97
N LYS A 1036 -21.33 7.90 -21.91
CA LYS A 1036 -21.69 7.88 -23.34
C LYS A 1036 -21.73 6.48 -23.94
N ASP A 1037 -20.96 5.56 -23.35
CA ASP A 1037 -20.82 4.19 -23.80
C ASP A 1037 -21.66 3.22 -22.95
N LEU A 1038 -22.36 3.71 -21.93
CA LEU A 1038 -23.25 2.91 -21.08
C LEU A 1038 -24.60 2.67 -21.77
N GLU A 1039 -25.02 1.41 -21.83
CA GLU A 1039 -26.35 1.02 -22.28
C GLU A 1039 -27.20 0.56 -21.08
N GLY A 1040 -28.22 1.34 -20.70
CA GLY A 1040 -29.10 1.00 -19.57
C GLY A 1040 -28.50 1.31 -18.20
N THR A 1041 -28.84 0.51 -17.19
CA THR A 1041 -28.29 0.62 -15.83
C THR A 1041 -26.93 -0.09 -15.73
N PRO A 1042 -25.94 0.45 -15.00
CA PRO A 1042 -24.65 -0.21 -14.82
C PRO A 1042 -24.79 -1.60 -14.22
N ALA A 1043 -24.10 -2.59 -14.78
CA ALA A 1043 -24.00 -3.93 -14.22
C ALA A 1043 -23.05 -3.98 -13.00
N THR A 1044 -23.05 -5.08 -12.26
CA THR A 1044 -22.18 -5.29 -11.09
C THR A 1044 -20.69 -5.14 -11.44
N ASN A 1045 -20.28 -5.63 -12.61
CA ASN A 1045 -18.92 -5.55 -13.14
C ASN A 1045 -18.57 -4.20 -13.81
N GLN A 1046 -19.51 -3.25 -13.91
CA GLN A 1046 -19.31 -1.97 -14.60
C GLN A 1046 -19.15 -0.81 -13.61
N TYR A 1047 -18.10 -0.01 -13.81
CA TYR A 1047 -17.81 1.20 -13.06
C TYR A 1047 -17.94 2.39 -14.00
N VAL A 1048 -18.98 3.21 -13.80
CA VAL A 1048 -19.20 4.39 -14.65
C VAL A 1048 -18.36 5.55 -14.13
N VAL A 1049 -17.70 6.29 -15.03
CA VAL A 1049 -17.02 7.54 -14.71
C VAL A 1049 -17.95 8.73 -14.97
N PRO A 1050 -18.36 9.46 -13.92
CA PRO A 1050 -19.11 10.70 -14.05
C PRO A 1050 -18.35 11.79 -14.80
N ASN A 1051 -19.06 12.59 -15.61
CA ASN A 1051 -18.47 13.72 -16.33
C ASN A 1051 -17.89 14.79 -15.40
N SER A 1052 -18.37 14.86 -14.15
CA SER A 1052 -17.91 15.76 -13.10
C SER A 1052 -16.74 15.21 -12.28
N TRP A 1053 -16.38 13.92 -12.38
CA TRP A 1053 -15.35 13.26 -11.56
C TRP A 1053 -13.95 13.84 -11.83
N ARG A 1054 -13.20 14.20 -10.77
CA ARG A 1054 -11.88 14.83 -10.89
C ARG A 1054 -10.91 14.29 -9.86
N ILE A 1055 -9.62 14.43 -10.22
CA ILE A 1055 -8.48 14.16 -9.35
C ILE A 1055 -7.84 15.50 -9.06
N PHE A 1056 -7.60 15.77 -7.79
CA PHE A 1056 -6.74 16.83 -7.29
C PHE A 1056 -5.45 16.18 -6.85
N ALA A 1057 -4.31 16.68 -7.31
CA ALA A 1057 -3.02 16.18 -6.90
C ALA A 1057 -2.14 17.32 -6.45
N THR A 1058 -1.23 17.04 -5.54
CA THR A 1058 -0.20 18.00 -5.12
C THR A 1058 1.17 17.50 -5.56
N MET A 1059 2.07 18.44 -5.84
CA MET A 1059 3.45 18.12 -6.15
C MET A 1059 4.38 19.19 -5.59
N ASN A 1060 5.40 18.76 -4.86
CA ASN A 1060 6.53 19.62 -4.54
C ASN A 1060 7.42 19.75 -5.76
N ALA A 1061 7.47 20.95 -6.34
CA ALA A 1061 8.19 21.19 -7.60
C ALA A 1061 9.73 21.13 -7.47
N TYR A 1062 10.25 20.91 -6.26
CA TYR A 1062 11.66 21.10 -5.90
C TYR A 1062 12.36 19.87 -5.33
N ASP A 1063 11.61 18.86 -4.91
CA ASP A 1063 12.21 17.56 -4.63
C ASP A 1063 12.55 16.95 -6.00
N LYS A 1064 13.83 16.66 -6.21
CA LYS A 1064 14.35 16.01 -7.43
C LYS A 1064 15.18 14.77 -7.11
N THR A 1065 15.45 14.53 -5.83
CA THR A 1065 16.42 13.53 -5.37
C THR A 1065 15.80 12.17 -5.10
N SER A 1066 14.47 12.03 -5.15
CA SER A 1066 13.77 10.81 -4.71
C SER A 1066 12.38 10.63 -5.33
N LEU A 1067 12.15 11.15 -6.53
CA LEU A 1067 10.82 11.22 -7.14
C LEU A 1067 10.82 10.76 -8.60
N TYR A 1068 9.75 10.09 -9.00
CA TYR A 1068 9.55 9.61 -10.36
C TYR A 1068 9.16 10.76 -11.30
N GLU A 1069 9.69 10.76 -12.52
CA GLU A 1069 9.25 11.71 -13.56
C GLU A 1069 7.86 11.32 -14.08
N MET A 1070 6.93 12.27 -14.14
CA MET A 1070 5.62 12.04 -14.73
C MET A 1070 5.67 12.08 -16.26
N SER A 1071 5.04 11.12 -16.91
CA SER A 1071 4.96 11.08 -18.37
C SER A 1071 4.18 12.26 -18.96
N TYR A 1072 4.56 12.68 -20.17
CA TYR A 1072 3.84 13.74 -20.90
C TYR A 1072 2.38 13.36 -21.19
N ALA A 1073 2.11 12.05 -21.36
CA ALA A 1073 0.78 11.51 -21.56
C ALA A 1073 -0.13 11.76 -20.36
N PHE A 1074 0.42 11.66 -19.14
CA PHE A 1074 -0.24 11.97 -17.89
C PHE A 1074 -0.45 13.48 -17.73
N MET A 1075 0.64 14.26 -17.85
CA MET A 1075 0.64 15.70 -17.59
C MET A 1075 -0.41 16.47 -18.40
N ARG A 1076 -0.64 16.12 -19.67
CA ARG A 1076 -1.64 16.81 -20.51
C ARG A 1076 -3.10 16.64 -20.05
N ARG A 1077 -3.38 15.72 -19.12
CA ARG A 1077 -4.71 15.49 -18.51
C ARG A 1077 -4.98 16.42 -17.32
N PHE A 1078 -3.92 16.96 -16.73
CA PHE A 1078 -3.98 17.88 -15.60
C PHE A 1078 -3.84 19.33 -16.05
N ALA A 1079 -4.49 20.23 -15.31
CA ALA A 1079 -4.22 21.66 -15.31
C ALA A 1079 -3.26 21.97 -14.17
N PHE A 1080 -2.12 22.55 -14.50
CA PHE A 1080 -1.10 22.93 -13.53
C PHE A 1080 -1.46 24.28 -12.95
N VAL A 1081 -1.78 24.30 -11.65
CA VAL A 1081 -2.05 25.51 -10.90
C VAL A 1081 -0.87 25.75 -9.96
N ARG A 1082 -0.19 26.87 -10.13
CA ARG A 1082 1.00 27.20 -9.34
C ARG A 1082 0.58 27.97 -8.09
N VAL A 1083 0.99 27.46 -6.91
CA VAL A 1083 0.83 28.09 -5.59
C VAL A 1083 2.21 28.57 -5.13
N PRO A 1084 2.62 29.82 -5.45
CA PRO A 1084 3.95 30.33 -5.13
C PRO A 1084 4.09 30.67 -3.63
N ALA A 1085 5.33 30.77 -3.16
CA ALA A 1085 5.62 31.44 -1.89
C ALA A 1085 5.42 32.97 -2.03
N PRO A 1086 5.08 33.68 -0.94
CA PRO A 1086 4.90 35.14 -0.97
C PRO A 1086 6.20 35.87 -1.34
N THR A 1087 6.05 37.07 -1.90
CA THR A 1087 7.21 37.88 -2.30
C THR A 1087 7.68 38.70 -1.12
N LEU A 1088 8.89 38.45 -0.63
CA LEU A 1088 9.42 39.13 0.55
C LEU A 1088 10.27 40.35 0.15
N PRO A 1089 9.76 41.59 0.28
CA PRO A 1089 10.46 42.81 -0.13
C PRO A 1089 11.77 43.03 0.64
N GLU A 1090 12.73 43.70 0.00
CA GLU A 1090 13.98 44.12 0.65
C GLU A 1090 13.73 45.24 1.68
N ALA A 1091 14.56 45.25 2.73
CA ALA A 1091 14.55 46.31 3.72
C ALA A 1091 15.06 47.62 3.11
N THR A 1092 14.46 48.74 3.52
CA THR A 1092 14.95 50.09 3.21
C THR A 1092 15.78 50.64 4.37
N ASP A 1093 16.51 51.74 4.16
CA ASP A 1093 17.29 52.40 5.22
C ASP A 1093 16.45 52.84 6.44
N THR A 1094 15.12 52.92 6.29
CA THR A 1094 14.21 53.46 7.30
C THR A 1094 13.14 52.49 7.79
N ASP A 1095 12.89 51.40 7.07
CA ASP A 1095 11.76 50.49 7.34
C ASP A 1095 12.00 49.09 6.75
N ASP A 1096 11.54 48.04 7.43
CA ASP A 1096 11.61 46.65 6.97
C ASP A 1096 10.20 46.07 6.76
N PRO A 1097 9.64 46.16 5.53
CA PRO A 1097 8.24 45.81 5.26
C PRO A 1097 7.90 44.33 5.48
N VAL A 1098 8.91 43.46 5.64
CA VAL A 1098 8.69 42.04 5.97
C VAL A 1098 8.01 41.85 7.33
N GLU A 1099 8.16 42.82 8.23
CA GLU A 1099 7.55 42.79 9.55
C GLU A 1099 6.02 42.80 9.44
N ASP A 1100 5.45 43.69 8.62
CA ASP A 1100 4.00 43.77 8.42
C ASP A 1100 3.44 42.52 7.72
N ILE A 1101 4.20 41.92 6.80
CA ILE A 1101 3.82 40.65 6.15
C ILE A 1101 3.71 39.53 7.19
N ILE A 1102 4.72 39.38 8.05
CA ILE A 1102 4.68 38.39 9.13
C ILE A 1102 3.53 38.65 10.11
N PHE A 1103 3.19 39.91 10.40
CA PHE A 1103 2.02 40.22 11.22
C PHE A 1103 0.71 39.78 10.60
N ASN A 1104 0.52 40.00 9.31
CA ASN A 1104 -0.71 39.60 8.64
C ASN A 1104 -0.87 38.07 8.64
N TYR A 1105 0.24 37.33 8.43
CA TYR A 1105 0.26 35.89 8.58
C TYR A 1105 -0.04 35.44 10.02
N ALA A 1106 0.61 36.06 11.02
CA ALA A 1106 0.39 35.73 12.42
C ALA A 1106 -1.04 36.03 12.89
N ASP A 1107 -1.66 37.12 12.41
CA ASP A 1107 -3.06 37.45 12.67
C ASP A 1107 -3.99 36.39 12.08
N ALA A 1108 -3.73 35.95 10.84
CA ALA A 1108 -4.48 34.86 10.22
C ALA A 1108 -4.33 33.51 10.95
N TRP A 1109 -3.22 33.29 11.65
CA TRP A 1109 -2.95 32.09 12.45
C TRP A 1109 -3.32 32.21 13.93
N ASP A 1110 -3.96 33.32 14.33
CA ASP A 1110 -4.28 33.66 15.72
C ASP A 1110 -3.06 33.61 16.67
N LEU A 1111 -1.89 34.07 16.19
CA LEU A 1111 -0.63 34.09 16.94
C LEU A 1111 -0.33 35.48 17.51
N GLU A 1112 -0.24 35.55 18.84
CA GLU A 1112 0.24 36.75 19.52
C GLU A 1112 1.79 36.83 19.44
N ILE A 1113 2.29 37.73 18.58
CA ILE A 1113 3.72 37.97 18.42
C ILE A 1113 4.09 39.45 18.60
N THR A 1114 5.33 39.69 19.03
CA THR A 1114 5.90 41.04 19.13
C THR A 1114 6.47 41.50 17.79
N ARG A 1115 6.57 42.83 17.62
CA ARG A 1115 7.18 43.44 16.42
C ARG A 1115 8.63 43.00 16.19
N ARG A 1116 9.34 42.72 17.29
CA ARG A 1116 10.71 42.24 17.27
C ARG A 1116 10.81 40.81 16.73
N GLU A 1117 9.92 39.92 17.16
CA GLU A 1117 9.86 38.53 16.67
C GLU A 1117 9.49 38.49 15.19
N ALA A 1118 8.45 39.25 14.80
CA ALA A 1118 8.03 39.37 13.41
C ALA A 1118 9.17 39.81 12.49
N GLY A 1119 9.89 40.87 12.86
CA GLY A 1119 11.04 41.33 12.08
C GLY A 1119 12.19 40.32 12.03
N ALA A 1120 12.46 39.61 13.14
CA ALA A 1120 13.54 38.62 13.18
C ALA A 1120 13.24 37.40 12.31
N VAL A 1121 12.04 36.83 12.44
CA VAL A 1121 11.57 35.71 11.62
C VAL A 1121 11.43 36.09 10.16
N GLY A 1122 10.88 37.28 9.86
CA GLY A 1122 10.77 37.77 8.48
C GLY A 1122 12.14 37.93 7.79
N ARG A 1123 13.17 38.37 8.51
CA ARG A 1123 14.55 38.41 7.98
C ARG A 1123 15.08 37.02 7.65
N VAL A 1124 14.84 36.05 8.52
CA VAL A 1124 15.21 34.63 8.29
C VAL A 1124 14.50 34.10 7.04
N TRP A 1125 13.18 34.29 6.93
CA TRP A 1125 12.39 33.82 5.80
C TRP A 1125 12.86 34.43 4.48
N ARG A 1126 13.09 35.75 4.45
CA ARG A 1126 13.64 36.45 3.28
C ARG A 1126 15.00 35.91 2.90
N LYS A 1127 15.91 35.71 3.85
CA LYS A 1127 17.24 35.15 3.57
C LYS A 1127 17.19 33.71 3.07
N ALA A 1128 16.31 32.88 3.64
CA ALA A 1128 16.09 31.53 3.14
C ALA A 1128 15.63 31.52 1.67
N ASN A 1129 14.69 32.41 1.30
CA ASN A 1129 14.10 32.42 -0.04
C ASN A 1129 14.91 33.17 -1.11
N THR A 1130 15.78 34.11 -0.72
CA THR A 1130 16.62 34.90 -1.65
C THR A 1130 18.00 34.31 -1.88
N ALA A 1131 18.47 33.40 -1.03
CA ALA A 1131 19.81 32.83 -1.14
C ALA A 1131 19.99 31.97 -2.41
N VAL A 1132 18.91 31.36 -2.89
CA VAL A 1132 18.86 30.56 -4.11
C VAL A 1132 17.49 30.76 -4.77
N ASP A 1133 17.45 31.35 -5.97
CA ASP A 1133 16.21 31.71 -6.70
C ASP A 1133 15.25 30.53 -6.94
N GLU A 1134 15.77 29.31 -6.92
CA GLU A 1134 15.03 28.07 -7.20
C GLU A 1134 14.55 27.33 -5.95
N ARG A 1135 14.65 27.89 -4.73
CA ARG A 1135 14.20 27.18 -3.52
C ARG A 1135 13.57 28.09 -2.48
N ALA A 1136 12.27 28.32 -2.66
CA ALA A 1136 11.47 29.05 -1.69
C ALA A 1136 10.92 28.12 -0.60
N ILE A 1137 10.69 28.69 0.58
CA ILE A 1137 9.99 28.08 1.70
C ILE A 1137 8.64 28.79 1.82
N GLY A 1138 7.56 28.01 1.93
CA GLY A 1138 6.20 28.52 2.10
C GLY A 1138 5.89 28.97 3.53
N PRO A 1139 4.74 29.64 3.75
CA PRO A 1139 4.36 30.19 5.06
C PRO A 1139 4.22 29.16 6.18
N ALA A 1140 3.82 27.91 5.92
CA ALA A 1140 3.57 26.92 6.98
C ALA A 1140 4.82 26.62 7.83
N ILE A 1141 6.00 26.52 7.19
CA ILE A 1141 7.27 26.31 7.91
C ILE A 1141 7.61 27.53 8.78
N ILE A 1142 7.16 28.72 8.38
CA ILE A 1142 7.35 29.96 9.15
C ILE A 1142 6.35 30.07 10.30
N GLU A 1143 5.14 29.54 10.13
CA GLU A 1143 4.19 29.37 11.23
C GLU A 1143 4.80 28.54 12.35
N ASP A 1144 5.42 27.40 12.04
CA ASP A 1144 6.12 26.55 13.02
C ASP A 1144 7.24 27.32 13.75
N VAL A 1145 8.03 28.09 13.00
CA VAL A 1145 9.08 28.95 13.57
C VAL A 1145 8.48 30.01 14.49
N LEU A 1146 7.37 30.65 14.13
CA LEU A 1146 6.70 31.65 14.97
C LEU A 1146 6.09 31.02 16.22
N ARG A 1147 5.42 29.87 16.10
CA ARG A 1147 4.86 29.11 17.22
C ARG A 1147 5.96 28.70 18.21
N TYR A 1148 7.10 28.25 17.70
CA TYR A 1148 8.25 27.90 18.53
C TYR A 1148 8.78 29.13 19.29
N VAL A 1149 8.96 30.25 18.58
CA VAL A 1149 9.52 31.47 19.16
C VAL A 1149 8.56 32.10 20.18
N SER A 1150 7.27 32.20 19.88
CA SER A 1150 6.26 32.86 20.74
C SER A 1150 5.98 32.10 22.03
N GLN A 1151 6.21 30.78 22.06
CA GLN A 1151 6.08 29.97 23.26
C GLN A 1151 7.26 30.12 24.25
N HIS A 1152 8.36 30.74 23.83
CA HIS A 1152 9.52 30.96 24.68
C HIS A 1152 9.60 32.43 25.16
N PRO A 1153 9.64 32.69 26.49
CA PRO A 1153 9.68 34.05 27.01
C PRO A 1153 10.95 34.82 26.55
N GLU A 1154 10.79 36.12 26.29
CA GLU A 1154 11.69 37.08 25.61
C GLU A 1154 13.19 37.14 26.02
N GLU A 1155 13.67 36.35 26.98
CA GLU A 1155 15.03 36.50 27.56
C GLU A 1155 16.17 36.14 26.59
N ASP A 1156 15.94 35.27 25.59
CA ASP A 1156 16.94 34.96 24.55
C ASP A 1156 16.34 34.61 23.18
N LEU A 1157 15.66 35.59 22.55
CA LEU A 1157 15.13 35.47 21.18
C LEU A 1157 16.17 34.95 20.18
N LYS A 1158 17.44 35.29 20.38
CA LYS A 1158 18.52 34.92 19.46
C LYS A 1158 18.76 33.42 19.48
N TYR A 1159 18.87 32.84 20.67
CA TYR A 1159 19.01 31.41 20.87
C TYR A 1159 17.76 30.65 20.36
N HIS A 1160 16.56 31.08 20.76
CA HIS A 1160 15.31 30.40 20.40
C HIS A 1160 15.01 30.43 18.91
N LEU A 1161 15.24 31.57 18.24
CA LEU A 1161 15.10 31.66 16.79
C LEU A 1161 16.11 30.75 16.09
N THR A 1162 17.35 30.67 16.58
CA THR A 1162 18.37 29.77 16.01
C THR A 1162 17.95 28.31 16.13
N GLN A 1163 17.42 27.89 17.28
CA GLN A 1163 16.87 26.55 17.48
C GLN A 1163 15.70 26.28 16.53
N ALA A 1164 14.77 27.23 16.38
CA ALA A 1164 13.66 27.10 15.44
C ALA A 1164 14.14 26.92 13.98
N VAL A 1165 15.16 27.68 13.55
CA VAL A 1165 15.76 27.52 12.23
C VAL A 1165 16.38 26.13 12.07
N ILE A 1166 17.09 25.63 13.07
CA ILE A 1166 17.68 24.28 13.07
C ILE A 1166 16.59 23.20 13.03
N SER A 1167 15.49 23.38 13.76
CA SER A 1167 14.43 22.39 13.85
C SER A 1167 13.52 22.34 12.62
N TYR A 1168 13.19 23.49 12.02
CA TYR A 1168 12.14 23.57 10.99
C TYR A 1168 12.66 23.96 9.60
N ILE A 1169 13.73 24.78 9.51
CA ILE A 1169 14.27 25.19 8.21
C ILE A 1169 15.34 24.20 7.73
N PHE A 1170 16.23 23.70 8.59
CA PHE A 1170 17.30 22.79 8.17
C PHE A 1170 16.82 21.48 7.55
N PRO A 1171 15.78 20.79 8.05
CA PRO A 1171 15.27 19.59 7.37
C PRO A 1171 14.87 19.87 5.91
N GLN A 1172 14.36 21.07 5.63
CA GLN A 1172 14.00 21.52 4.28
C GLN A 1172 15.22 21.81 3.38
N LEU A 1173 16.42 21.80 3.98
CA LEU A 1173 17.73 22.00 3.35
C LEU A 1173 18.53 20.69 3.18
N GLU A 1174 17.96 19.53 3.49
CA GLU A 1174 18.53 18.21 3.19
C GLU A 1174 18.37 17.84 1.70
N GLY A 1175 19.40 17.22 1.09
CA GLY A 1175 19.42 16.93 -0.35
C GLY A 1175 19.61 18.16 -1.26
N VAL A 1176 19.83 19.34 -0.69
CA VAL A 1176 19.72 20.62 -1.43
C VAL A 1176 21.03 21.11 -2.01
N PRO A 1177 21.08 21.43 -3.31
CA PRO A 1177 22.21 22.11 -3.91
C PRO A 1177 22.41 23.50 -3.30
N LYS A 1178 23.66 23.94 -3.13
CA LYS A 1178 23.99 25.27 -2.58
C LYS A 1178 23.45 25.54 -1.16
N ARG A 1179 23.09 24.50 -0.38
CA ARG A 1179 22.74 24.64 1.05
C ARG A 1179 23.79 25.41 1.88
N LYS A 1180 25.07 25.31 1.50
CA LYS A 1180 26.15 26.13 2.10
C LYS A 1180 25.90 27.65 1.96
N THR A 1181 25.41 28.10 0.82
CA THR A 1181 25.07 29.51 0.57
C THR A 1181 23.89 29.93 1.44
N ILE A 1182 22.86 29.09 1.52
CA ILE A 1182 21.68 29.34 2.35
C ILE A 1182 22.07 29.45 3.83
N VAL A 1183 22.85 28.50 4.36
CA VAL A 1183 23.31 28.55 5.75
C VAL A 1183 24.19 29.78 6.02
N ARG A 1184 25.04 30.22 5.07
CA ARG A 1184 25.81 31.47 5.22
C ARG A 1184 24.92 32.71 5.30
N GLU A 1185 23.92 32.80 4.44
CA GLU A 1185 22.96 33.92 4.44
C GLU A 1185 22.11 33.93 5.72
N LEU A 1186 21.70 32.76 6.21
CA LEU A 1186 21.02 32.61 7.50
C LEU A 1186 21.93 33.00 8.68
N ALA A 1187 23.19 32.58 8.67
CA ALA A 1187 24.18 32.94 9.68
C ALA A 1187 24.49 34.44 9.75
N ALA A 1188 24.23 35.17 8.64
CA ALA A 1188 24.39 36.61 8.55
C ALA A 1188 23.19 37.40 9.12
N VAL A 1189 22.08 36.74 9.47
CA VAL A 1189 20.93 37.38 10.12
C VAL A 1189 21.34 37.82 11.54
N PRO A 1190 21.13 39.10 11.93
CA PRO A 1190 21.58 39.62 13.23
C PRO A 1190 21.05 38.85 14.45
N ASP A 1191 19.84 38.33 14.31
CA ASP A 1191 19.08 37.60 15.33
C ASP A 1191 19.39 36.10 15.38
N ILE A 1192 20.40 35.63 14.64
CA ILE A 1192 20.85 34.23 14.65
C ILE A 1192 22.18 34.06 15.36
N GLU A 1193 22.28 33.05 16.22
CA GLU A 1193 23.52 32.61 16.86
C GLU A 1193 24.39 31.82 15.88
N THR A 1194 25.26 32.55 15.17
CA THR A 1194 26.13 32.02 14.12
C THR A 1194 26.84 30.71 14.50
N ARG A 1195 27.43 30.61 15.71
CA ARG A 1195 28.17 29.40 16.12
C ARG A 1195 27.28 28.18 16.28
N LEU A 1196 26.14 28.36 16.95
CA LEU A 1196 25.18 27.29 17.16
C LEU A 1196 24.61 26.80 15.82
N LEU A 1197 24.29 27.73 14.93
CA LEU A 1197 23.83 27.42 13.57
C LEU A 1197 24.92 26.68 12.75
N GLU A 1198 26.17 27.16 12.80
CA GLU A 1198 27.31 26.56 12.10
C GLU A 1198 27.64 25.15 12.59
N ASP A 1199 27.58 24.92 13.90
CA ASP A 1199 27.80 23.61 14.50
C ASP A 1199 26.69 22.63 14.09
N ALA A 1200 25.42 23.04 14.18
CA ALA A 1200 24.29 22.23 13.74
C ALA A 1200 24.33 21.97 12.22
N ALA A 1201 24.73 22.94 11.40
CA ALA A 1201 24.83 22.76 9.94
C ALA A 1201 25.95 21.76 9.56
N ARG A 1202 27.00 21.68 10.37
CA ARG A 1202 28.07 20.69 10.18
C ARG A 1202 27.57 19.28 10.53
N GLU A 1203 26.79 19.15 11.59
CA GLU A 1203 26.29 17.85 12.06
C GLU A 1203 25.13 17.33 11.20
N MET A 1204 24.12 18.17 10.95
CA MET A 1204 22.89 17.76 10.26
C MET A 1204 23.01 17.84 8.73
N LEU A 1205 23.59 18.91 8.20
CA LEU A 1205 23.61 19.15 6.74
C LEU A 1205 24.95 18.78 6.09
N GLN A 1206 25.92 18.33 6.89
CA GLN A 1206 27.31 18.06 6.50
C GLN A 1206 27.97 19.25 5.79
N VAL A 1207 27.64 20.48 6.22
CA VAL A 1207 28.16 21.72 5.64
C VAL A 1207 29.22 22.32 6.57
N PRO A 1208 30.53 22.17 6.28
CA PRO A 1208 31.55 22.92 6.99
C PRO A 1208 31.59 24.36 6.50
N LEU A 1209 31.12 25.29 7.33
CA LEU A 1209 31.37 26.72 7.17
C LEU A 1209 32.77 27.03 7.70
N THR A 1210 33.77 26.99 6.81
CA THR A 1210 35.11 27.48 7.14
C THR A 1210 35.06 28.99 7.35
N THR A 1211 35.32 29.43 8.57
CA THR A 1211 35.62 30.85 8.85
C THR A 1211 36.87 31.25 8.07
N ASN A 1212 36.67 32.05 7.02
CA ASN A 1212 37.63 32.56 6.02
C ASN A 1212 37.84 31.68 4.78
N GLU A 1213 36.87 31.68 3.86
CA GLU A 1213 37.00 32.09 2.43
C GLU A 1213 35.70 31.82 1.65
#